data_AF-A0A8I6WA38-F1
#
_entry.id   AF-A0A8I6WA38-F1
#
_cell.length_a   1.000
_cell.length_b   1.000
_cell.length_c   1.000
_cell.angle_alpha   90.00
_cell.angle_beta   90.00
_cell.angle_gamma   90.00
#
_symmetry.space_group_name_H-M   'P 1'
#
loop_
_entity.id
_entity.type
_entity.pdbx_description
1 polymer ?
#
loop_
_entity_poly.entity_id
_entity_poly.type
_entity_poly.pdbx_seq_one_letter_code
_entity_poly.pdbx_strand_id
1 'polypeptide(L)'
;MAKAQQPPWVVQFNGTSKPVLVAPLDGCRRSDETPDMPVLQGKRCLGVDGGWSLMLDEVTNGCSLVSIADDDASPSSPTVIALPPFPEEVPKQLLFSCALSSQTPPNCTVVLSFFTGMTSLIHCRPGDPGWSRLPVDLPEEGDEFDGPITADRQGKVYATTMVSLVAADASSPTLAVERTDMWHPPSCPAHAGYKCYPVACPSGDLFLVRCCNFGYPSEVVDLKVFQWNRDENAWETVETIGDRTFFVGMFSFAVPSASEAGTQPNCIHMLHRDCGESGVYTMSLDNMTIMLSVVEGCGDDQLFWALPTSFGLKAARSIDIPADVSNEVIQRRTAHCRREEEQEGTAASQEERQWGELDTDLLQLLVSKMSLSDRIHINVVCKQWNSNNSPIQDAKVSPLLMRIRSTGRTKEDSLEIFDPVSDKKYIIRVDIPVSGLKSRTSHLLHFTKNGWVIMSRGGDHMFFLVNPFKNCSDGGHVIALPPLDVLGLKGLSFSSVPGSSDFVVLAAGSTPSGKVVIVNTWRMGDEEWKEECLSDDDAPFFMASHSPVFLDGVFYFLDINGRLGVVDPNEDEMEFRVLKKPDQPIRGSDEVHLRERECNYLVEWKGELIAIFRKNANGSVRMFKLDRSQMLWTELQGIDDATVFWDRCNALVAVPPAGEDLCNKMILPNYKETEGGGRTHAFYSFQEQCYYPSFCVKEPMNAIWFQPNLDVFTVTRH
;
A
#
# COMPACT_ATOMS: atom_id res chain seq x y z
N MET A 1 -7.43 -34.84 21.13
CA MET A 1 -6.77 -34.17 19.99
C MET A 1 -7.78 -33.21 19.40
N ALA A 2 -7.57 -31.90 19.55
CA ALA A 2 -8.37 -30.92 18.84
C ALA A 2 -8.06 -31.08 17.34
N LYS A 3 -9.08 -31.29 16.50
CA LYS A 3 -8.95 -31.29 15.04
C LYS A 3 -8.35 -29.94 14.66
N ALA A 4 -7.24 -29.94 13.92
CA ALA A 4 -6.66 -28.70 13.40
C ALA A 4 -7.73 -27.99 12.57
N GLN A 5 -8.13 -26.78 12.98
CA GLN A 5 -9.09 -25.97 12.25
C GLN A 5 -8.43 -25.50 10.95
N GLN A 6 -9.15 -25.64 9.83
CA GLN A 6 -8.66 -25.24 8.51
C GLN A 6 -8.93 -23.74 8.28
N PRO A 7 -7.98 -22.99 7.69
CA PRO A 7 -8.21 -21.59 7.33
C PRO A 7 -9.33 -21.47 6.28
N PRO A 8 -9.94 -20.27 6.12
CA PRO A 8 -10.84 -20.00 5.00
C PRO A 8 -10.16 -20.31 3.66
N TRP A 9 -10.93 -20.69 2.65
CA TRP A 9 -10.40 -21.07 1.35
C TRP A 9 -10.63 -19.95 0.34
N VAL A 10 -9.74 -19.83 -0.65
CA VAL A 10 -10.03 -19.13 -1.89
C VAL A 10 -10.49 -20.16 -2.91
N VAL A 11 -11.60 -19.90 -3.59
CA VAL A 11 -12.19 -20.81 -4.58
C VAL A 11 -12.11 -20.18 -5.95
N GLN A 12 -11.53 -20.90 -6.90
CA GLN A 12 -11.53 -20.55 -8.32
C GLN A 12 -12.61 -21.35 -9.04
N PHE A 13 -13.51 -20.63 -9.72
CA PHE A 13 -14.47 -21.24 -10.64
C PHE A 13 -14.01 -21.01 -12.09
N ASN A 14 -13.70 -22.10 -12.78
CA ASN A 14 -13.19 -22.12 -14.16
C ASN A 14 -14.22 -22.70 -15.16
N GLY A 15 -15.51 -22.70 -14.78
CA GLY A 15 -16.59 -23.27 -15.59
C GLY A 15 -16.56 -24.80 -15.72
N THR A 16 -15.71 -25.49 -14.95
CA THR A 16 -15.69 -26.96 -14.89
C THR A 16 -16.49 -27.48 -13.70
N SER A 17 -16.74 -28.79 -13.69
CA SER A 17 -17.37 -29.49 -12.56
C SER A 17 -16.50 -29.55 -11.30
N LYS A 18 -15.23 -29.15 -11.37
CA LYS A 18 -14.28 -29.18 -10.25
C LYS A 18 -13.69 -27.79 -9.99
N PRO A 19 -14.21 -27.05 -8.99
CA PRO A 19 -13.61 -25.78 -8.60
C PRO A 19 -12.22 -26.04 -7.99
N VAL A 20 -11.30 -25.09 -8.09
CA VAL A 20 -9.97 -25.23 -7.51
C VAL A 20 -9.96 -24.52 -6.16
N LEU A 21 -9.65 -25.26 -5.08
CA LEU A 21 -9.36 -24.66 -3.78
C LEU A 21 -7.92 -24.17 -3.74
N VAL A 22 -7.73 -22.95 -3.25
CA VAL A 22 -6.44 -22.33 -3.04
C VAL A 22 -6.35 -21.98 -1.57
N ALA A 23 -5.34 -22.53 -0.90
CA ALA A 23 -5.06 -22.17 0.48
C ALA A 23 -4.47 -20.74 0.50
N PRO A 24 -5.10 -19.78 1.21
CA PRO A 24 -4.73 -18.37 1.09
C PRO A 24 -3.37 -18.01 1.71
N LEU A 25 -2.84 -18.87 2.60
CA LEU A 25 -1.64 -18.57 3.38
C LEU A 25 -0.36 -19.16 2.79
N ASP A 26 -0.45 -20.19 1.95
CA ASP A 26 0.69 -20.78 1.24
C ASP A 26 0.56 -20.67 -0.29
N GLY A 27 -0.59 -20.20 -0.80
CA GLY A 27 -0.86 -20.05 -2.24
C GLY A 27 -1.01 -21.39 -2.98
N CYS A 28 -0.97 -22.52 -2.26
CA CYS A 28 -0.98 -23.83 -2.88
C CYS A 28 -2.36 -24.17 -3.44
N ARG A 29 -2.39 -24.58 -4.71
CA ARG A 29 -3.57 -25.16 -5.35
C ARG A 29 -3.81 -26.57 -4.81
N ARG A 30 -5.05 -26.85 -4.45
CA ARG A 30 -5.52 -28.17 -4.02
C ARG A 30 -6.70 -28.59 -4.89
N SER A 31 -6.41 -28.93 -6.15
CA SER A 31 -7.40 -29.41 -7.11
C SER A 31 -7.87 -30.83 -6.83
N ASP A 32 -7.02 -31.64 -6.21
CA ASP A 32 -7.26 -33.08 -6.02
C ASP A 32 -8.16 -33.36 -4.80
N GLU A 33 -8.38 -32.35 -3.95
CA GLU A 33 -9.18 -32.44 -2.73
C GLU A 33 -10.66 -32.10 -2.96
N THR A 34 -11.03 -31.54 -4.12
CA THR A 34 -12.44 -31.20 -4.41
C THR A 34 -13.20 -32.35 -5.06
N PRO A 35 -14.42 -32.68 -4.57
CA PRO A 35 -15.26 -33.67 -5.22
C PRO A 35 -15.74 -33.15 -6.58
N ASP A 36 -15.98 -34.08 -7.51
CA ASP A 36 -16.57 -33.74 -8.80
C ASP A 36 -18.04 -33.31 -8.60
N MET A 37 -18.37 -32.09 -9.03
CA MET A 37 -19.69 -31.50 -8.90
C MET A 37 -20.26 -31.16 -10.29
N PRO A 38 -20.90 -32.13 -10.97
CA PRO A 38 -21.46 -31.92 -12.32
C PRO A 38 -22.41 -30.72 -12.43
N VAL A 39 -23.04 -30.31 -11.32
CA VAL A 39 -23.93 -29.14 -11.28
C VAL A 39 -23.23 -27.81 -11.59
N LEU A 40 -21.91 -27.73 -11.44
CA LEU A 40 -21.10 -26.53 -11.72
C LEU A 40 -20.65 -26.45 -13.18
N GLN A 41 -20.72 -27.56 -13.92
CA GLN A 41 -20.22 -27.65 -15.29
C GLN A 41 -20.89 -26.62 -16.20
N GLY A 42 -20.08 -25.78 -16.86
CA GLY A 42 -20.54 -24.75 -17.79
C GLY A 42 -21.21 -23.54 -17.12
N LYS A 43 -21.23 -23.46 -15.78
CA LYS A 43 -21.81 -22.34 -15.04
C LYS A 43 -20.75 -21.35 -14.58
N ARG A 44 -21.12 -20.07 -14.54
CA ARG A 44 -20.31 -18.97 -14.00
C ARG A 44 -20.72 -18.70 -12.55
N CYS A 45 -19.76 -18.50 -11.65
CA CYS A 45 -20.05 -18.04 -10.30
C CYS A 45 -20.23 -16.52 -10.30
N LEU A 46 -21.28 -16.01 -9.65
CA LEU A 46 -21.56 -14.58 -9.48
C LEU A 46 -21.19 -14.06 -8.08
N GLY A 47 -20.88 -14.95 -7.15
CA GLY A 47 -20.54 -14.57 -5.78
C GLY A 47 -20.61 -15.76 -4.83
N VAL A 48 -19.85 -15.65 -3.75
CA VAL A 48 -19.82 -16.64 -2.67
C VAL A 48 -20.02 -15.92 -1.36
N ASP A 49 -20.94 -16.43 -0.55
CA ASP A 49 -21.17 -16.00 0.82
C ASP A 49 -21.24 -17.23 1.73
N GLY A 50 -20.33 -17.30 2.69
CA GLY A 50 -20.16 -18.46 3.55
C GLY A 50 -19.82 -19.72 2.74
N GLY A 51 -20.64 -20.75 2.89
CA GLY A 51 -20.52 -22.02 2.16
C GLY A 51 -21.33 -22.08 0.85
N TRP A 52 -22.03 -21.00 0.49
CA TRP A 52 -22.97 -20.98 -0.64
C TRP A 52 -22.41 -20.17 -1.81
N SER A 53 -22.48 -20.75 -3.00
CA SER A 53 -22.07 -20.11 -4.25
C SER A 53 -23.27 -19.85 -5.14
N LEU A 54 -23.41 -18.62 -5.62
CA LEU A 54 -24.42 -18.26 -6.61
C LEU A 54 -23.90 -18.60 -8.01
N MET A 55 -24.55 -19.54 -8.67
CA MET A 55 -24.17 -20.03 -10.00
C MET A 55 -25.18 -19.59 -11.05
N LEU A 56 -24.67 -19.10 -12.18
CA LEU A 56 -25.42 -18.71 -13.37
C LEU A 56 -25.08 -19.64 -14.53
N ASP A 57 -26.09 -20.21 -15.14
CA ASP A 57 -25.98 -20.83 -16.46
C ASP A 57 -26.19 -19.74 -17.53
N GLU A 58 -25.12 -19.35 -18.23
CA GLU A 58 -25.15 -18.28 -19.25
C GLU A 58 -25.99 -18.66 -20.49
N VAL A 59 -26.29 -19.94 -20.71
CA VAL A 59 -27.08 -20.39 -21.87
C VAL A 59 -28.58 -20.32 -21.56
N THR A 60 -28.96 -20.71 -20.34
CA THR A 60 -30.38 -20.76 -19.94
C THR A 60 -30.82 -19.56 -19.09
N ASN A 61 -29.89 -18.70 -18.69
CA ASN A 61 -30.05 -17.68 -17.65
C ASN A 61 -30.53 -18.27 -16.30
N GLY A 62 -30.41 -19.58 -16.10
CA GLY A 62 -30.83 -20.24 -14.87
C GLY A 62 -29.88 -19.92 -13.71
N CYS A 63 -30.43 -19.49 -12.57
CA CYS A 63 -29.67 -19.24 -11.35
C CYS A 63 -29.90 -20.35 -10.30
N SER A 64 -28.84 -20.67 -9.55
CA SER A 64 -28.94 -21.62 -8.43
C SER A 64 -27.93 -21.30 -7.34
N LEU A 65 -28.32 -21.46 -6.08
CA LEU A 65 -27.38 -21.52 -4.96
C LEU A 65 -26.88 -22.96 -4.82
N VAL A 66 -25.56 -23.12 -4.73
CA VAL A 66 -24.90 -24.42 -4.57
C VAL A 66 -24.05 -24.39 -3.31
N SER A 67 -24.24 -25.36 -2.41
CA SER A 67 -23.38 -25.53 -1.24
C SER A 67 -22.12 -26.30 -1.61
N ILE A 68 -20.95 -25.76 -1.27
CA ILE A 68 -19.63 -26.34 -1.60
C ILE A 68 -18.94 -26.96 -0.38
N ALA A 69 -19.47 -26.75 0.84
CA ALA A 69 -18.85 -27.20 2.08
C ALA A 69 -19.57 -28.42 2.72
N ASP A 70 -18.86 -29.55 2.80
CA ASP A 70 -18.66 -30.30 4.07
C ASP A 70 -17.66 -31.46 3.90
N ASP A 71 -16.60 -31.46 4.71
CA ASP A 71 -15.65 -32.58 4.90
C ASP A 71 -16.18 -33.60 5.94
N ASP A 72 -17.24 -33.27 6.69
CA ASP A 72 -17.65 -34.02 7.89
C ASP A 72 -19.12 -34.54 7.88
N ALA A 73 -19.88 -34.33 6.80
CA ALA A 73 -21.21 -34.92 6.66
C ALA A 73 -21.41 -35.42 5.22
N SER A 74 -21.54 -36.73 5.04
CA SER A 74 -22.21 -37.25 3.84
C SER A 74 -23.58 -36.57 3.70
N PRO A 75 -23.88 -36.01 2.52
CA PRO A 75 -24.21 -36.87 1.39
C PRO A 75 -23.35 -36.59 0.15
N SER A 76 -23.19 -37.61 -0.68
CA SER A 76 -22.44 -37.65 -1.94
C SER A 76 -23.00 -36.74 -3.07
N SER A 77 -23.69 -35.65 -2.73
CA SER A 77 -24.29 -34.72 -3.68
C SER A 77 -24.40 -33.30 -3.10
N PRO A 78 -23.96 -32.25 -3.81
CA PRO A 78 -24.09 -30.86 -3.36
C PRO A 78 -25.57 -30.48 -3.21
N THR A 79 -25.89 -29.66 -2.21
CA THR A 79 -27.25 -29.09 -2.07
C THR A 79 -27.42 -27.97 -3.08
N VAL A 80 -28.50 -28.03 -3.87
CA VAL A 80 -28.80 -27.07 -4.94
C VAL A 80 -30.17 -26.49 -4.71
N ILE A 81 -30.26 -25.16 -4.63
CA ILE A 81 -31.51 -24.42 -4.50
C ILE A 81 -31.70 -23.61 -5.78
N ALA A 82 -32.79 -23.88 -6.50
CA ALA A 82 -33.13 -23.14 -7.69
C ALA A 82 -33.58 -21.71 -7.34
N LEU A 83 -33.10 -20.75 -8.12
CA LEU A 83 -33.52 -19.36 -8.08
C LEU A 83 -34.25 -19.01 -9.38
N PRO A 84 -34.98 -17.87 -9.42
CA PRO A 84 -35.57 -17.40 -10.67
C PRO A 84 -34.48 -17.15 -11.73
N PRO A 85 -34.79 -17.32 -13.03
CA PRO A 85 -33.86 -16.96 -14.10
C PRO A 85 -33.42 -15.49 -13.99
N PHE A 86 -32.15 -15.23 -14.24
CA PHE A 86 -31.62 -13.87 -14.19
C PHE A 86 -32.28 -12.99 -15.27
N PRO A 87 -32.71 -11.77 -14.93
CA PRO A 87 -33.54 -10.95 -15.82
C PRO A 87 -32.79 -10.35 -17.00
N GLU A 88 -31.46 -10.35 -17.00
CA GLU A 88 -30.62 -9.68 -17.99
C GLU A 88 -29.55 -10.60 -18.57
N GLU A 89 -29.19 -10.39 -19.83
CA GLU A 89 -27.93 -10.92 -20.34
C GLU A 89 -26.80 -10.25 -19.57
N VAL A 90 -25.97 -11.06 -18.91
CA VAL A 90 -24.85 -10.57 -18.09
C VAL A 90 -23.59 -10.51 -18.96
N PRO A 91 -23.11 -9.32 -19.39
CA PRO A 91 -21.80 -9.20 -19.98
C PRO A 91 -20.73 -9.92 -19.15
N LYS A 92 -19.83 -10.64 -19.85
CA LYS A 92 -18.71 -11.35 -19.21
C LYS A 92 -17.80 -10.44 -18.37
N GLN A 93 -17.85 -9.13 -18.63
CA GLN A 93 -17.03 -8.11 -17.98
C GLN A 93 -17.65 -7.55 -16.69
N LEU A 94 -18.95 -7.75 -16.45
CA LEU A 94 -19.59 -7.30 -15.21
C LEU A 94 -19.17 -8.19 -14.04
N LEU A 95 -18.65 -7.56 -13.00
CA LEU A 95 -18.33 -8.19 -11.72
C LEU A 95 -19.52 -8.02 -10.79
N PHE A 96 -19.91 -9.11 -10.14
CA PHE A 96 -20.99 -9.15 -9.16
C PHE A 96 -20.40 -9.44 -7.80
N SER A 97 -21.04 -8.89 -6.79
CA SER A 97 -20.89 -9.35 -5.42
C SER A 97 -22.24 -9.80 -4.90
N CYS A 98 -22.24 -10.86 -4.10
CA CYS A 98 -23.45 -11.45 -3.55
C CYS A 98 -23.35 -11.44 -2.02
N ALA A 99 -24.44 -11.06 -1.36
CA ALA A 99 -24.64 -11.29 0.07
C ALA A 99 -25.98 -12.00 0.30
N LEU A 100 -26.00 -12.91 1.26
CA LEU A 100 -27.18 -13.62 1.72
C LEU A 100 -27.60 -13.02 3.06
N SER A 101 -28.87 -12.61 3.17
CA SER A 101 -29.40 -12.09 4.44
C SER A 101 -29.41 -13.12 5.57
N SER A 102 -29.25 -14.40 5.24
CA SER A 102 -29.09 -15.50 6.18
C SER A 102 -28.26 -16.63 5.56
N GLN A 103 -27.45 -17.28 6.38
CA GLN A 103 -26.66 -18.48 6.03
C GLN A 103 -27.49 -19.78 6.05
N THR A 104 -28.82 -19.67 6.21
CA THR A 104 -29.76 -20.79 6.16
C THR A 104 -30.72 -20.74 4.97
N PRO A 105 -30.23 -20.77 3.70
CA PRO A 105 -31.08 -21.01 2.55
C PRO A 105 -32.00 -22.24 2.75
N PRO A 106 -33.27 -22.21 2.29
CA PRO A 106 -33.86 -21.23 1.38
C PRO A 106 -34.43 -19.97 2.05
N ASN A 107 -34.37 -19.84 3.39
CA ASN A 107 -34.94 -18.70 4.11
C ASN A 107 -33.97 -17.50 4.13
N CYS A 108 -33.60 -17.04 2.94
CA CYS A 108 -32.71 -15.89 2.76
C CYS A 108 -33.17 -15.03 1.59
N THR A 109 -32.80 -13.76 1.65
CA THR A 109 -32.82 -12.85 0.50
C THR A 109 -31.42 -12.87 -0.09
N VAL A 110 -31.32 -13.17 -1.39
CA VAL A 110 -30.09 -13.02 -2.17
C VAL A 110 -30.04 -11.58 -2.64
N VAL A 111 -28.97 -10.84 -2.32
CA VAL A 111 -28.78 -9.45 -2.73
C VAL A 111 -27.50 -9.32 -3.54
N LEU A 112 -27.59 -8.64 -4.68
CA LEU A 112 -26.50 -8.39 -5.61
C LEU A 112 -26.19 -6.90 -5.69
N SER A 113 -24.90 -6.62 -5.65
CA SER A 113 -24.32 -5.31 -5.97
C SER A 113 -23.50 -5.42 -7.26
N PHE A 114 -23.47 -4.33 -8.03
CA PHE A 114 -22.89 -4.26 -9.37
C PHE A 114 -21.61 -3.43 -9.35
N PHE A 115 -20.74 -3.73 -10.30
CA PHE A 115 -19.61 -2.88 -10.63
C PHE A 115 -20.03 -1.91 -11.75
N THR A 116 -20.18 -0.62 -11.43
CA THR A 116 -20.40 0.53 -12.34
C THR A 116 -21.75 0.59 -13.08
N GLY A 117 -22.28 1.80 -13.24
CA GLY A 117 -23.42 2.14 -14.11
C GLY A 117 -24.82 1.92 -13.53
N MET A 118 -24.95 1.54 -12.25
CA MET A 118 -26.26 1.29 -11.63
C MET A 118 -26.36 1.88 -10.22
N THR A 119 -27.55 2.44 -9.93
CA THR A 119 -27.94 3.00 -8.62
C THR A 119 -28.97 2.11 -7.90
N SER A 120 -29.06 0.83 -8.28
CA SER A 120 -30.05 -0.10 -7.73
C SER A 120 -29.42 -1.42 -7.30
N LEU A 121 -29.92 -1.98 -6.20
CA LEU A 121 -29.62 -3.35 -5.78
C LEU A 121 -30.59 -4.34 -6.44
N ILE A 122 -30.09 -5.51 -6.82
CA ILE A 122 -30.93 -6.60 -7.34
C ILE A 122 -31.10 -7.67 -6.28
N HIS A 123 -32.32 -8.16 -6.08
CA HIS A 123 -32.59 -9.18 -5.09
C HIS A 123 -33.66 -10.19 -5.50
N CYS A 124 -33.60 -11.37 -4.91
CA CYS A 124 -34.65 -12.37 -4.98
C CYS A 124 -34.63 -13.27 -3.74
N ARG A 125 -35.73 -13.96 -3.49
CA ARG A 125 -35.81 -15.07 -2.54
C ARG A 125 -36.00 -16.38 -3.31
N PRO A 126 -35.49 -17.51 -2.79
CA PRO A 126 -35.84 -18.82 -3.32
C PRO A 126 -37.36 -19.02 -3.35
N GLY A 127 -37.90 -19.30 -4.54
CA GLY A 127 -39.35 -19.46 -4.77
C GLY A 127 -40.06 -18.21 -5.28
N ASP A 128 -39.38 -17.07 -5.39
CA ASP A 128 -39.94 -15.89 -6.05
C ASP A 128 -40.21 -16.16 -7.55
N PRO A 129 -41.14 -15.43 -8.18
CA PRO A 129 -41.39 -15.57 -9.62
C PRO A 129 -40.29 -14.92 -10.47
N GLY A 130 -39.45 -14.05 -9.91
CA GLY A 130 -38.46 -13.26 -10.63
C GLY A 130 -37.58 -12.43 -9.70
N TRP A 131 -36.56 -11.80 -10.26
CA TRP A 131 -35.70 -10.86 -9.55
C TRP A 131 -36.34 -9.46 -9.48
N SER A 132 -36.15 -8.79 -8.36
CA SER A 132 -36.65 -7.44 -8.11
C SER A 132 -35.49 -6.44 -8.03
N ARG A 133 -35.75 -5.19 -8.45
CA ARG A 133 -34.82 -4.07 -8.33
C ARG A 133 -35.24 -3.14 -7.21
N LEU A 134 -34.30 -2.80 -6.35
CA LEU A 134 -34.45 -1.76 -5.36
C LEU A 134 -33.67 -0.53 -5.84
N PRO A 135 -34.32 0.48 -6.45
CA PRO A 135 -33.67 1.76 -6.72
C PRO A 135 -33.25 2.41 -5.40
N VAL A 136 -32.05 2.98 -5.36
CA VAL A 136 -31.52 3.68 -4.20
C VAL A 136 -31.27 5.13 -4.61
N ASP A 137 -31.92 6.06 -3.89
CA ASP A 137 -31.67 7.48 -4.05
C ASP A 137 -30.35 7.83 -3.36
N LEU A 138 -29.28 7.87 -4.15
CA LEU A 138 -27.94 8.20 -3.68
C LEU A 138 -27.79 9.72 -3.49
N PRO A 139 -27.04 10.14 -2.46
CA PRO A 139 -26.98 11.55 -2.06
C PRO A 139 -26.13 12.43 -2.99
N GLU A 140 -25.10 11.88 -3.66
CA GLU A 140 -24.25 12.61 -4.61
C GLU A 140 -24.67 12.34 -6.06
N GLU A 141 -24.62 13.38 -6.88
CA GLU A 141 -24.88 13.27 -8.31
C GLU A 141 -23.74 12.50 -9.00
N GLY A 142 -24.08 11.41 -9.70
CA GLY A 142 -23.10 10.54 -10.34
C GLY A 142 -22.47 9.48 -9.42
N ASP A 143 -22.93 9.36 -8.18
CA ASP A 143 -22.58 8.21 -7.33
C ASP A 143 -23.20 6.91 -7.86
N GLU A 144 -22.49 5.81 -7.67
CA GLU A 144 -22.88 4.48 -8.14
C GLU A 144 -22.28 3.38 -7.26
N PHE A 145 -22.87 2.19 -7.30
CA PHE A 145 -22.32 1.04 -6.58
C PHE A 145 -20.96 0.61 -7.18
N ASP A 146 -19.98 0.34 -6.30
CA ASP A 146 -18.59 0.01 -6.68
C ASP A 146 -18.22 -1.47 -6.45
N GLY A 147 -19.22 -2.27 -6.07
CA GLY A 147 -19.17 -3.74 -6.01
C GLY A 147 -19.24 -4.34 -4.60
N PRO A 148 -18.33 -4.04 -3.65
CA PRO A 148 -18.27 -4.74 -2.37
C PRO A 148 -19.58 -4.74 -1.57
N ILE A 149 -19.89 -5.90 -0.99
CA ILE A 149 -21.10 -6.11 -0.20
C ILE A 149 -20.84 -7.08 0.96
N THR A 150 -21.55 -6.89 2.08
CA THR A 150 -21.56 -7.82 3.21
C THR A 150 -22.95 -7.85 3.84
N ALA A 151 -23.25 -8.89 4.62
CA ALA A 151 -24.47 -8.99 5.40
C ALA A 151 -24.16 -9.36 6.85
N ASP A 152 -24.93 -8.80 7.79
CA ASP A 152 -24.90 -9.22 9.18
C ASP A 152 -25.83 -10.42 9.43
N ARG A 153 -25.72 -11.01 10.62
CA ARG A 153 -26.54 -12.16 11.02
C ARG A 153 -28.00 -11.81 11.32
N GLN A 154 -28.36 -10.52 11.31
CA GLN A 154 -29.71 -10.04 11.56
C GLN A 154 -30.46 -9.74 10.24
N GLY A 155 -29.80 -9.94 9.10
CA GLY A 155 -30.37 -9.70 7.78
C GLY A 155 -30.21 -8.29 7.28
N LYS A 156 -29.35 -7.45 7.90
CA LYS A 156 -28.95 -6.18 7.28
C LYS A 156 -27.85 -6.42 6.27
N VAL A 157 -27.96 -5.76 5.14
CA VAL A 157 -27.02 -5.82 4.03
C VAL A 157 -26.37 -4.44 3.88
N TYR A 158 -25.05 -4.43 3.73
CA TYR A 158 -24.25 -3.22 3.55
C TYR A 158 -23.53 -3.29 2.22
N ALA A 159 -23.79 -2.34 1.32
CA ALA A 159 -23.20 -2.27 -0.01
C ALA A 159 -22.50 -0.92 -0.22
N THR A 160 -21.28 -0.93 -0.75
CA THR A 160 -20.51 0.29 -0.97
C THR A 160 -20.85 0.97 -2.29
N THR A 161 -20.78 2.29 -2.28
CA THR A 161 -20.80 3.18 -3.45
C THR A 161 -19.45 3.87 -3.59
N MET A 162 -19.29 4.73 -4.59
CA MET A 162 -18.05 5.49 -4.77
C MET A 162 -17.77 6.45 -3.60
N VAL A 163 -18.82 6.94 -2.92
CA VAL A 163 -18.68 7.93 -1.82
C VAL A 163 -19.28 7.51 -0.48
N SER A 164 -20.08 6.46 -0.41
CA SER A 164 -20.83 6.11 0.81
C SER A 164 -21.04 4.61 0.99
N LEU A 165 -21.57 4.22 2.16
CA LEU A 165 -22.08 2.88 2.43
C LEU A 165 -23.62 2.93 2.52
N VAL A 166 -24.29 2.07 1.75
CA VAL A 166 -25.74 1.91 1.81
C VAL A 166 -26.09 0.75 2.72
N ALA A 167 -26.99 0.97 3.67
CA ALA A 167 -27.55 -0.08 4.52
C ALA A 167 -28.99 -0.39 4.09
N ALA A 168 -29.30 -1.67 3.88
CA ALA A 168 -30.62 -2.16 3.53
C ALA A 168 -31.06 -3.30 4.47
N ASP A 169 -32.33 -3.30 4.86
CA ASP A 169 -32.92 -4.38 5.65
C ASP A 169 -33.48 -5.46 4.72
N ALA A 170 -32.89 -6.65 4.78
CA ALA A 170 -33.26 -7.84 4.03
C ALA A 170 -33.88 -8.94 4.92
N SER A 171 -34.19 -8.63 6.18
CA SER A 171 -34.85 -9.55 7.12
C SER A 171 -36.31 -9.80 6.72
N SER A 172 -36.97 -8.79 6.17
CA SER A 172 -38.35 -8.87 5.68
C SER A 172 -38.43 -9.33 4.21
N PRO A 173 -39.59 -9.85 3.74
CA PRO A 173 -39.81 -10.23 2.35
C PRO A 173 -39.48 -9.14 1.32
N THR A 174 -39.63 -7.89 1.73
CA THR A 174 -39.31 -6.72 0.93
C THR A 174 -37.98 -6.14 1.39
N LEU A 175 -37.01 -6.08 0.49
CA LEU A 175 -35.76 -5.36 0.73
C LEU A 175 -36.06 -3.86 0.82
N ALA A 176 -35.63 -3.21 1.89
CA ALA A 176 -35.87 -1.78 2.10
C ALA A 176 -34.56 -1.05 2.42
N VAL A 177 -34.34 0.12 1.81
CA VAL A 177 -33.21 0.98 2.15
C VAL A 177 -33.43 1.56 3.54
N GLU A 178 -32.47 1.36 4.44
CA GLU A 178 -32.48 1.94 5.79
C GLU A 178 -31.69 3.26 5.79
N ARG A 179 -30.52 3.28 5.14
CA ARG A 179 -29.59 4.42 5.14
C ARG A 179 -28.79 4.55 3.86
N THR A 180 -28.55 5.80 3.47
CA THR A 180 -27.65 6.20 2.36
C THR A 180 -26.65 7.29 2.79
N ASP A 181 -26.73 7.75 4.04
CA ASP A 181 -25.96 8.87 4.59
C ASP A 181 -24.70 8.43 5.34
N MET A 182 -24.25 7.18 5.16
CA MET A 182 -23.03 6.65 5.79
C MET A 182 -21.81 6.97 4.92
N TRP A 183 -21.50 8.26 4.79
CA TRP A 183 -20.39 8.78 4.01
C TRP A 183 -19.07 8.09 4.32
N HIS A 184 -18.27 7.82 3.30
CA HIS A 184 -16.91 7.37 3.51
C HIS A 184 -16.13 8.40 4.35
N PRO A 185 -15.24 7.95 5.24
CA PRO A 185 -14.31 8.86 5.91
C PRO A 185 -13.58 9.73 4.88
N PRO A 186 -13.18 10.98 5.19
CA PRO A 186 -12.45 11.81 4.23
C PRO A 186 -11.28 11.08 3.57
N SER A 187 -11.14 11.28 2.25
CA SER A 187 -10.05 10.69 1.47
C SER A 187 -8.70 11.33 1.85
N CYS A 188 -7.61 10.67 1.49
CA CYS A 188 -6.30 11.33 1.44
C CYS A 188 -6.08 11.75 -0.02
N PRO A 189 -5.66 12.99 -0.29
CA PRO A 189 -5.56 13.52 -1.66
C PRO A 189 -4.55 12.75 -2.51
N ALA A 190 -3.57 12.13 -1.88
CA ALA A 190 -2.44 11.56 -2.60
C ALA A 190 -2.63 10.10 -3.02
N HIS A 191 -3.82 9.52 -2.84
CA HIS A 191 -4.13 8.22 -3.42
C HIS A 191 -4.65 8.41 -4.83
N ALA A 192 -4.10 7.66 -5.79
CA ALA A 192 -4.63 7.61 -7.16
C ALA A 192 -6.07 7.04 -7.17
N GLY A 193 -6.44 6.31 -6.11
CA GLY A 193 -7.79 5.86 -5.77
C GLY A 193 -7.78 5.09 -4.44
N TYR A 194 -8.95 4.81 -3.88
CA TYR A 194 -9.08 3.89 -2.76
C TYR A 194 -10.26 2.95 -3.02
N LYS A 195 -10.24 1.79 -2.37
CA LYS A 195 -11.38 0.88 -2.36
C LYS A 195 -11.80 0.59 -0.93
N CYS A 196 -13.09 0.67 -0.67
CA CYS A 196 -13.68 0.41 0.64
C CYS A 196 -14.36 -0.97 0.65
N TYR A 197 -14.18 -1.70 1.74
CA TYR A 197 -14.73 -3.02 1.96
C TYR A 197 -15.50 -3.02 3.29
N PRO A 198 -16.83 -3.19 3.27
CA PRO A 198 -17.62 -3.24 4.49
C PRO A 198 -17.45 -4.61 5.14
N VAL A 199 -17.30 -4.65 6.47
CA VAL A 199 -17.14 -5.89 7.22
C VAL A 199 -18.11 -5.90 8.39
N ALA A 200 -19.17 -6.70 8.28
CA ALA A 200 -20.09 -6.94 9.38
C ALA A 200 -19.54 -8.04 10.30
N CYS A 201 -19.35 -7.71 11.58
CA CYS A 201 -18.91 -8.68 12.57
C CYS A 201 -20.10 -9.46 13.17
N PRO A 202 -19.92 -10.73 13.54
CA PRO A 202 -20.91 -11.49 14.31
C PRO A 202 -21.35 -10.84 15.63
N SER A 203 -20.52 -9.97 16.20
CA SER A 203 -20.83 -9.17 17.40
C SER A 203 -21.85 -8.06 17.16
N GLY A 204 -22.12 -7.69 15.91
CA GLY A 204 -22.93 -6.54 15.52
C GLY A 204 -22.13 -5.26 15.25
N ASP A 205 -20.81 -5.30 15.46
CA ASP A 205 -19.91 -4.21 15.05
C ASP A 205 -19.82 -4.15 13.52
N LEU A 206 -19.78 -2.94 12.96
CA LEU A 206 -19.58 -2.71 11.55
C LEU A 206 -18.26 -1.98 11.34
N PHE A 207 -17.42 -2.53 10.46
CA PHE A 207 -16.15 -1.93 10.07
C PHE A 207 -16.14 -1.58 8.58
N LEU A 208 -15.30 -0.62 8.23
CA LEU A 208 -14.95 -0.28 6.86
C LEU A 208 -13.43 -0.39 6.72
N VAL A 209 -12.99 -1.31 5.87
CA VAL A 209 -11.57 -1.44 5.51
C VAL A 209 -11.33 -0.65 4.23
N ARG A 210 -10.48 0.36 4.30
CA ARG A 210 -10.05 1.14 3.14
C ARG A 210 -8.67 0.69 2.71
N CYS A 211 -8.57 0.12 1.51
CA CYS A 211 -7.30 -0.11 0.84
C CYS A 211 -7.00 1.10 -0.03
N CYS A 212 -5.87 1.72 0.21
CA CYS A 212 -5.41 2.88 -0.53
C CYS A 212 -4.49 2.43 -1.64
N ASN A 213 -4.75 2.91 -2.85
CA ASN A 213 -4.04 2.48 -4.04
C ASN A 213 -3.21 3.61 -4.63
N PHE A 214 -2.08 3.25 -5.23
CA PHE A 214 -1.22 4.19 -5.94
C PHE A 214 -0.79 3.63 -7.30
N GLY A 215 -0.67 4.53 -8.26
CA GLY A 215 -0.06 4.25 -9.55
C GLY A 215 -0.92 3.54 -10.59
N TYR A 216 -0.30 3.28 -11.74
CA TYR A 216 -0.80 2.43 -12.82
C TYR A 216 0.36 1.58 -13.33
N PRO A 217 0.34 0.24 -13.10
CA PRO A 217 -0.70 -0.49 -12.39
C PRO A 217 -0.95 -0.01 -10.95
N SER A 218 -2.20 -0.15 -10.50
CA SER A 218 -2.62 0.25 -9.16
C SER A 218 -2.13 -0.79 -8.15
N GLU A 219 -1.28 -0.39 -7.20
CA GLU A 219 -0.82 -1.24 -6.10
C GLU A 219 -1.38 -0.75 -4.77
N VAL A 220 -1.65 -1.67 -3.83
CA VAL A 220 -2.08 -1.32 -2.47
C VAL A 220 -0.91 -0.78 -1.66
N VAL A 221 -1.01 0.48 -1.24
CA VAL A 221 0.08 1.22 -0.59
C VAL A 221 -0.18 1.54 0.88
N ASP A 222 -1.42 1.57 1.30
CA ASP A 222 -1.77 1.84 2.70
C ASP A 222 -3.11 1.18 3.01
N LEU A 223 -3.38 0.96 4.28
CA LEU A 223 -4.65 0.42 4.73
C LEU A 223 -5.13 1.16 5.98
N LYS A 224 -6.42 1.46 5.99
CA LYS A 224 -7.11 2.05 7.14
C LYS A 224 -8.32 1.24 7.52
N VAL A 225 -8.57 1.14 8.82
CA VAL A 225 -9.76 0.49 9.35
C VAL A 225 -10.56 1.51 10.13
N PHE A 226 -11.86 1.55 9.87
CA PHE A 226 -12.79 2.39 10.57
C PHE A 226 -13.87 1.52 11.21
N GLN A 227 -14.30 1.89 12.41
CA GLN A 227 -15.47 1.32 13.08
C GLN A 227 -16.61 2.31 13.01
N TRP A 228 -17.81 1.83 12.71
CA TRP A 228 -19.01 2.67 12.69
C TRP A 228 -19.48 2.98 14.12
N ASN A 229 -19.46 4.25 14.50
CA ASN A 229 -20.10 4.72 15.74
C ASN A 229 -21.55 5.10 15.43
N ARG A 230 -22.49 4.31 15.98
CA ARG A 230 -23.93 4.52 15.78
C ARG A 230 -24.46 5.76 16.50
N ASP A 231 -23.85 6.14 17.62
CA ASP A 231 -24.30 7.27 18.45
C ASP A 231 -23.85 8.61 17.84
N GLU A 232 -22.63 8.66 17.31
CA GLU A 232 -22.08 9.85 16.66
C GLU A 232 -22.40 9.93 15.16
N ASN A 233 -22.96 8.86 14.61
CA ASN A 233 -23.25 8.75 13.19
C ASN A 233 -22.01 8.97 12.29
N ALA A 234 -20.88 8.42 12.71
CA ALA A 234 -19.59 8.70 12.10
C ALA A 234 -18.68 7.48 12.12
N TRP A 235 -17.73 7.46 11.19
CA TRP A 235 -16.64 6.48 11.16
C TRP A 235 -15.50 6.91 12.09
N GLU A 236 -15.11 6.03 12.98
CA GLU A 236 -13.96 6.22 13.87
C GLU A 236 -12.78 5.36 13.40
N THR A 237 -11.61 5.97 13.21
CA THR A 237 -10.39 5.22 12.91
C THR A 237 -10.00 4.31 14.07
N VAL A 238 -9.77 3.03 13.79
CA VAL A 238 -9.29 2.04 14.77
C VAL A 238 -7.91 1.52 14.36
N GLU A 239 -7.04 1.35 15.36
CA GLU A 239 -5.67 0.83 15.15
C GLU A 239 -5.62 -0.69 15.26
N THR A 240 -6.63 -1.30 15.88
CA THR A 240 -6.68 -2.74 16.09
C THR A 240 -8.10 -3.27 15.93
N ILE A 241 -8.19 -4.45 15.32
CA ILE A 241 -9.40 -5.26 15.29
C ILE A 241 -9.37 -6.35 16.37
N GLY A 242 -8.39 -6.35 17.28
CA GLY A 242 -8.26 -7.34 18.36
C GLY A 242 -7.88 -8.73 17.84
N ASP A 243 -8.45 -9.78 18.44
CA ASP A 243 -8.22 -11.19 18.02
C ASP A 243 -8.88 -11.55 16.68
N ARG A 244 -9.57 -10.59 16.04
CA ARG A 244 -10.30 -10.82 14.79
C ARG A 244 -9.34 -10.90 13.60
N THR A 245 -9.79 -11.59 12.55
CA THR A 245 -9.18 -11.55 11.22
C THR A 245 -10.25 -11.20 10.20
N PHE A 246 -9.97 -10.24 9.32
CA PHE A 246 -10.90 -9.86 8.26
C PHE A 246 -10.45 -10.45 6.92
N PHE A 247 -11.42 -10.98 6.16
CA PHE A 247 -11.22 -11.43 4.80
C PHE A 247 -12.05 -10.52 3.91
N VAL A 248 -11.39 -9.76 3.05
CA VAL A 248 -12.02 -8.70 2.25
C VAL A 248 -11.83 -8.95 0.76
N GLY A 249 -12.81 -8.54 -0.02
CA GLY A 249 -12.91 -8.75 -1.45
C GLY A 249 -14.27 -8.30 -1.96
N MET A 250 -14.77 -8.88 -3.04
CA MET A 250 -16.15 -8.62 -3.50
C MET A 250 -17.19 -8.96 -2.43
N PHE A 251 -16.97 -10.05 -1.72
CA PHE A 251 -17.64 -10.35 -0.45
C PHE A 251 -16.63 -10.26 0.68
N SER A 252 -17.06 -9.74 1.82
CA SER A 252 -16.20 -9.49 2.98
C SER A 252 -16.83 -10.02 4.26
N PHE A 253 -16.02 -10.62 5.13
CA PHE A 253 -16.45 -11.16 6.42
C PHE A 253 -15.35 -11.11 7.48
N ALA A 254 -15.77 -11.19 8.75
CA ALA A 254 -14.87 -11.28 9.90
C ALA A 254 -14.91 -12.67 10.53
N VAL A 255 -13.74 -13.22 10.86
CA VAL A 255 -13.61 -14.36 11.76
C VAL A 255 -13.30 -13.83 13.17
N PRO A 256 -14.11 -14.16 14.20
CA PRO A 256 -13.95 -13.62 15.55
C PRO A 256 -12.62 -13.93 16.24
N SER A 257 -12.03 -15.10 15.96
CA SER A 257 -10.75 -15.51 16.51
C SER A 257 -9.76 -15.91 15.42
N ALA A 258 -8.55 -15.36 15.49
CA ALA A 258 -7.46 -15.69 14.58
C ALA A 258 -7.01 -17.15 14.72
N SER A 259 -7.11 -17.71 15.93
CA SER A 259 -6.84 -19.13 16.14
C SER A 259 -7.80 -20.03 15.35
N GLU A 260 -9.08 -19.65 15.28
CA GLU A 260 -10.08 -20.33 14.47
C GLU A 260 -9.80 -20.16 12.97
N ALA A 261 -9.37 -18.97 12.56
CA ALA A 261 -8.99 -18.68 11.18
C ALA A 261 -7.66 -19.33 10.74
N GLY A 262 -6.86 -19.86 11.67
CA GLY A 262 -5.50 -20.33 11.38
C GLY A 262 -4.53 -19.20 11.00
N THR A 263 -4.80 -17.98 11.45
CA THR A 263 -4.06 -16.75 11.11
C THR A 263 -3.46 -16.12 12.35
N GLN A 264 -2.72 -15.02 12.16
CA GLN A 264 -2.35 -14.14 13.26
C GLN A 264 -3.50 -13.18 13.58
N PRO A 265 -3.67 -12.78 14.86
CA PRO A 265 -4.64 -11.75 15.22
C PRO A 265 -4.30 -10.43 14.55
N ASN A 266 -5.30 -9.54 14.49
CA ASN A 266 -5.12 -8.19 13.97
C ASN A 266 -4.62 -8.15 12.50
N CYS A 267 -5.10 -9.11 11.70
CA CYS A 267 -4.75 -9.27 10.29
C CYS A 267 -5.95 -9.10 9.35
N ILE A 268 -5.64 -8.63 8.14
CA ILE A 268 -6.60 -8.48 7.05
C ILE A 268 -6.04 -9.18 5.82
N HIS A 269 -6.82 -10.10 5.23
CA HIS A 269 -6.51 -10.78 3.99
C HIS A 269 -7.40 -10.23 2.89
N MET A 270 -6.82 -9.49 1.96
CA MET A 270 -7.53 -8.94 0.81
C MET A 270 -7.30 -9.81 -0.41
N LEU A 271 -8.38 -10.31 -0.98
CA LEU A 271 -8.36 -10.92 -2.30
C LEU A 271 -8.49 -9.82 -3.34
N HIS A 272 -7.42 -9.60 -4.10
CA HIS A 272 -7.39 -8.59 -5.14
C HIS A 272 -6.84 -9.17 -6.43
N ARG A 273 -7.35 -8.66 -7.55
CA ARG A 273 -6.83 -8.98 -8.87
C ARG A 273 -6.07 -7.76 -9.33
N ASP A 274 -4.75 -7.87 -9.30
CA ASP A 274 -3.86 -6.87 -9.86
C ASP A 274 -3.29 -7.39 -11.17
N CYS A 275 -3.55 -6.65 -12.24
CA CYS A 275 -2.71 -6.73 -13.45
C CYS A 275 -2.69 -8.07 -14.19
N GLY A 276 -3.76 -8.85 -14.10
CA GLY A 276 -3.88 -10.14 -14.77
C GLY A 276 -3.43 -11.34 -13.92
N GLU A 277 -2.92 -11.09 -12.72
CA GLU A 277 -2.69 -12.11 -11.71
C GLU A 277 -3.63 -11.85 -10.52
N SER A 278 -4.16 -12.92 -9.95
CA SER A 278 -4.96 -12.80 -8.72
C SER A 278 -4.10 -13.17 -7.53
N GLY A 279 -4.20 -12.40 -6.45
CA GLY A 279 -3.35 -12.58 -5.29
C GLY A 279 -4.08 -12.28 -3.98
N VAL A 280 -3.52 -12.80 -2.90
CA VAL A 280 -3.97 -12.50 -1.55
C VAL A 280 -2.96 -11.57 -0.91
N TYR A 281 -3.38 -10.34 -0.63
CA TYR A 281 -2.61 -9.39 0.17
C TYR A 281 -2.91 -9.65 1.65
N THR A 282 -1.90 -10.11 2.38
CA THR A 282 -1.97 -10.28 3.83
C THR A 282 -1.37 -9.05 4.51
N MET A 283 -2.18 -8.39 5.33
CA MET A 283 -1.84 -7.13 5.97
C MET A 283 -1.91 -7.28 7.48
N SER A 284 -0.84 -6.91 8.18
CA SER A 284 -0.80 -6.93 9.64
C SER A 284 -0.88 -5.50 10.18
N LEU A 285 -1.85 -5.24 11.05
CA LEU A 285 -2.06 -3.93 11.67
C LEU A 285 -1.09 -3.66 12.83
N ASP A 286 -0.52 -4.72 13.44
CA ASP A 286 0.43 -4.58 14.56
C ASP A 286 1.74 -3.91 14.13
N ASN A 287 2.25 -4.29 12.97
CA ASN A 287 3.50 -3.78 12.44
C ASN A 287 3.33 -2.96 11.15
N MET A 288 2.10 -2.80 10.65
CA MET A 288 1.77 -2.13 9.39
C MET A 288 2.60 -2.68 8.23
N THR A 289 2.50 -3.99 8.00
CA THR A 289 3.18 -4.68 6.89
C THR A 289 2.17 -5.31 5.94
N ILE A 290 2.57 -5.44 4.67
CA ILE A 290 1.83 -6.09 3.61
C ILE A 290 2.67 -7.21 3.00
N MET A 291 2.04 -8.30 2.58
CA MET A 291 2.67 -9.42 1.91
C MET A 291 1.73 -9.93 0.83
N LEU A 292 2.24 -10.10 -0.39
CA LEU A 292 1.47 -10.64 -1.51
C LEU A 292 1.73 -12.15 -1.64
N SER A 293 0.67 -12.95 -1.67
CA SER A 293 0.72 -14.35 -2.08
C SER A 293 0.07 -14.49 -3.45
N VAL A 294 0.87 -14.75 -4.48
CA VAL A 294 0.39 -14.90 -5.86
C VAL A 294 -0.34 -16.24 -6.00
N VAL A 295 -1.54 -16.22 -6.59
CA VAL A 295 -2.29 -17.43 -6.94
C VAL A 295 -1.95 -17.81 -8.38
N GLU A 296 -1.00 -18.72 -8.56
CA GLU A 296 -0.56 -19.18 -9.89
C GLU A 296 -1.73 -19.75 -10.71
N GLY A 297 -1.67 -19.70 -12.04
CA GLY A 297 -2.58 -20.40 -12.96
C GLY A 297 -4.02 -19.87 -13.03
N CYS A 298 -4.31 -18.74 -12.37
CA CYS A 298 -5.61 -18.09 -12.41
C CYS A 298 -5.56 -17.05 -13.53
N GLY A 299 -6.02 -17.41 -14.74
CA GLY A 299 -6.15 -16.48 -15.85
C GLY A 299 -7.26 -15.45 -15.60
N ASP A 300 -8.18 -15.28 -16.55
CA ASP A 300 -9.31 -14.34 -16.37
C ASP A 300 -10.38 -14.83 -15.35
N ASP A 301 -10.24 -16.03 -14.78
CA ASP A 301 -11.20 -16.70 -13.88
C ASP A 301 -11.38 -15.99 -12.52
N GLN A 302 -12.62 -15.88 -12.06
CA GLN A 302 -12.97 -15.19 -10.82
C GLN A 302 -12.61 -16.02 -9.57
N LEU A 303 -11.96 -15.37 -8.61
CA LEU A 303 -11.67 -15.92 -7.29
C LEU A 303 -12.63 -15.35 -6.25
N PHE A 304 -13.07 -16.20 -5.33
CA PHE A 304 -13.92 -15.80 -4.22
C PHE A 304 -13.41 -16.37 -2.90
N TRP A 305 -13.61 -15.64 -1.82
CA TRP A 305 -13.49 -16.23 -0.49
C TRP A 305 -14.64 -17.21 -0.25
N ALA A 306 -14.32 -18.39 0.28
CA ALA A 306 -15.30 -19.33 0.82
C ALA A 306 -14.98 -19.62 2.28
N LEU A 307 -15.98 -19.47 3.14
CA LEU A 307 -15.87 -19.80 4.54
C LEU A 307 -16.59 -21.13 4.78
N PRO A 308 -15.90 -22.18 5.27
CA PRO A 308 -16.57 -23.43 5.62
C PRO A 308 -17.73 -23.20 6.60
N THR A 309 -18.87 -23.86 6.37
CA THR A 309 -20.09 -23.73 7.20
C THR A 309 -19.85 -24.06 8.69
N SER A 310 -18.77 -24.80 8.99
CA SER A 310 -18.33 -25.15 10.35
C SER A 310 -17.96 -23.95 11.22
N PHE A 311 -17.66 -22.78 10.63
CA PHE A 311 -17.48 -21.52 11.35
C PHE A 311 -18.81 -20.90 11.85
N GLY A 312 -19.96 -21.37 11.36
CA GLY A 312 -21.29 -20.82 11.65
C GLY A 312 -22.17 -21.62 12.62
N LEU A 313 -21.74 -22.80 13.10
CA LEU A 313 -22.64 -23.75 13.78
C LEU A 313 -22.29 -24.09 15.25
N LYS A 314 -21.45 -23.31 15.92
CA LYS A 314 -21.27 -23.42 17.39
C LYS A 314 -21.69 -22.14 18.10
N ALA A 315 -22.99 -22.04 18.35
CA ALA A 315 -23.51 -21.15 19.37
C ALA A 315 -23.10 -21.66 20.77
N ALA A 316 -22.65 -20.71 21.59
CA ALA A 316 -22.74 -20.68 23.05
C ALA A 316 -22.40 -21.98 23.82
N ARG A 317 -21.18 -22.05 24.33
CA ARG A 317 -20.97 -22.52 25.70
C ARG A 317 -20.35 -21.39 26.49
N SER A 318 -21.15 -20.84 27.40
CA SER A 318 -20.70 -20.07 28.54
C SER A 318 -19.54 -20.81 29.22
N ILE A 319 -18.37 -20.16 29.27
CA ILE A 319 -17.30 -20.58 30.16
C ILE A 319 -17.31 -19.56 31.29
N ASP A 320 -17.68 -20.03 32.47
CA ASP A 320 -17.60 -19.29 33.71
C ASP A 320 -16.15 -18.83 33.95
N ILE A 321 -16.01 -17.54 34.23
CA ILE A 321 -14.76 -16.91 34.66
C ILE A 321 -14.53 -17.28 36.13
N PRO A 322 -13.42 -17.92 36.52
CA PRO A 322 -12.97 -17.86 37.90
C PRO A 322 -12.34 -16.49 38.13
N ALA A 323 -12.93 -15.74 39.06
CA ALA A 323 -12.33 -14.54 39.61
C ALA A 323 -11.06 -14.89 40.41
N ASP A 324 -10.15 -13.91 40.40
CA ASP A 324 -9.04 -13.69 41.34
C ASP A 324 -7.75 -14.47 41.05
N VAL A 325 -6.68 -13.75 40.66
CA VAL A 325 -5.49 -13.51 41.49
C VAL A 325 -4.76 -12.25 41.00
N SER A 326 -4.82 -11.23 41.85
CA SER A 326 -3.93 -10.07 42.08
C SER A 326 -2.74 -9.77 41.16
N ASN A 327 -2.70 -8.49 40.76
CA ASN A 327 -1.51 -7.72 40.37
C ASN A 327 -0.42 -7.74 41.44
N GLU A 328 0.82 -8.07 41.08
CA GLU A 328 2.02 -7.48 41.71
C GLU A 328 3.06 -7.09 40.66
N VAL A 329 3.28 -5.78 40.58
CA VAL A 329 4.32 -5.10 39.82
C VAL A 329 5.59 -5.10 40.66
N ILE A 330 6.68 -5.71 40.18
CA ILE A 330 8.02 -5.51 40.76
C ILE A 330 8.77 -4.48 39.90
N GLN A 331 8.79 -3.24 40.39
CA GLN A 331 9.81 -2.26 40.05
C GLN A 331 11.17 -2.73 40.58
N ARG A 332 12.20 -2.78 39.74
CA ARG A 332 13.60 -2.68 40.20
C ARG A 332 14.19 -1.37 39.69
N ARG A 333 14.23 -0.39 40.60
CA ARG A 333 15.07 0.81 40.52
C ARG A 333 16.52 0.40 40.75
N THR A 334 17.41 0.79 39.85
CA THR A 334 18.85 0.78 40.09
C THR A 334 19.26 2.15 40.61
N ALA A 335 19.64 2.21 41.88
CA ALA A 335 20.42 3.32 42.44
C ALA A 335 21.23 2.82 43.63
N HIS A 336 22.53 2.60 43.44
CA HIS A 336 23.49 2.81 44.52
C HIS A 336 24.88 3.16 43.97
N CYS A 337 25.37 4.33 44.33
CA CYS A 337 26.79 4.67 44.33
C CYS A 337 27.29 4.56 45.78
N ARG A 338 28.40 3.85 46.02
CA ARG A 338 29.51 4.38 46.83
C ARG A 338 30.77 3.52 46.78
N ARG A 339 31.87 4.23 46.45
CA ARG A 339 33.26 4.14 46.93
C ARG A 339 33.89 2.77 47.19
N GLU A 340 35.00 2.56 46.49
CA GLU A 340 36.24 2.09 47.12
C GLU A 340 37.35 3.08 46.77
N GLU A 341 38.10 3.46 47.80
CA GLU A 341 39.33 4.25 47.74
C GLU A 341 40.50 3.28 47.58
N GLU A 342 41.43 3.60 46.69
CA GLU A 342 42.86 3.24 46.72
C GLU A 342 43.49 3.92 45.48
N GLN A 343 44.74 4.34 45.41
CA GLN A 343 45.72 4.95 46.31
C GLN A 343 46.81 5.48 45.34
N GLU A 344 47.36 6.67 45.59
CA GLU A 344 48.34 7.31 44.69
C GLU A 344 49.56 6.42 44.40
N GLY A 345 49.85 6.23 43.12
CA GLY A 345 51.11 5.74 42.59
C GLY A 345 51.59 6.67 41.47
N THR A 346 52.64 7.44 41.75
CA THR A 346 53.28 8.40 40.84
C THR A 346 53.97 7.76 39.63
N ALA A 347 53.94 8.54 38.53
CA ALA A 347 54.88 8.62 37.41
C ALA A 347 54.75 7.62 36.22
N ALA A 348 54.16 8.12 35.14
CA ALA A 348 54.83 8.24 33.83
C ALA A 348 54.05 9.22 32.95
N SER A 349 54.72 10.27 32.49
CA SER A 349 54.21 11.20 31.48
C SER A 349 54.00 10.45 30.15
N GLN A 350 52.75 10.13 29.83
CA GLN A 350 52.34 9.89 28.44
C GLN A 350 51.57 11.13 27.99
N GLU A 351 52.08 11.78 26.94
CA GLU A 351 51.37 12.85 26.25
C GLU A 351 50.01 12.30 25.79
N GLU A 352 48.92 12.73 26.45
CA GLU A 352 47.56 12.51 25.97
C GLU A 352 47.40 13.29 24.66
N ARG A 353 47.61 12.61 23.53
CA ARG A 353 47.27 13.16 22.22
C ARG A 353 45.81 13.58 22.23
N GLN A 354 45.56 14.87 22.00
CA GLN A 354 44.20 15.39 21.94
C GLN A 354 43.49 14.81 20.71
N TRP A 355 42.24 14.38 20.88
CA TRP A 355 41.40 13.84 19.78
C TRP A 355 41.32 14.77 18.55
N GLY A 356 41.56 16.07 18.72
CA GLY A 356 41.64 17.05 17.64
C GLY A 356 42.82 16.88 16.66
N GLU A 357 43.83 16.08 17.01
CA GLU A 357 45.01 15.82 16.15
C GLU A 357 44.87 14.57 15.26
N LEU A 358 43.68 13.96 15.20
CA LEU A 358 43.44 12.81 14.35
C LEU A 358 43.55 13.18 12.86
N ASP A 359 44.34 12.42 12.11
CA ASP A 359 44.53 12.63 10.66
C ASP A 359 43.18 12.52 9.91
N THR A 360 43.05 13.31 8.84
CA THR A 360 41.86 13.41 8.00
C THR A 360 41.51 12.05 7.38
N ASP A 361 42.52 11.28 6.97
CA ASP A 361 42.35 9.95 6.40
C ASP A 361 41.83 8.94 7.44
N LEU A 362 42.29 9.05 8.69
CA LEU A 362 41.81 8.22 9.80
C LEU A 362 40.39 8.61 10.21
N LEU A 363 40.07 9.91 10.19
CA LEU A 363 38.72 10.42 10.45
C LEU A 363 37.75 9.91 9.38
N GLN A 364 38.13 9.91 8.10
CA GLN A 364 37.32 9.38 7.00
C GLN A 364 37.03 7.88 7.17
N LEU A 365 38.06 7.09 7.54
CA LEU A 365 37.91 5.68 7.85
C LEU A 365 36.99 5.45 9.05
N LEU A 366 37.12 6.25 10.11
CA LEU A 366 36.26 6.19 11.30
C LEU A 366 34.80 6.49 10.97
N VAL A 367 34.53 7.60 10.26
CA VAL A 367 33.18 8.00 9.84
C VAL A 367 32.53 6.90 9.01
N SER A 368 33.27 6.27 8.10
CA SER A 368 32.76 5.17 7.26
C SER A 368 32.27 3.95 8.06
N LYS A 369 32.77 3.75 9.30
CA LYS A 369 32.40 2.62 10.18
C LYS A 369 31.45 3.01 11.31
N MET A 370 31.17 4.29 11.48
CA MET A 370 30.24 4.80 12.50
C MET A 370 28.79 4.53 12.13
N SER A 371 27.95 4.34 13.16
CA SER A 371 26.51 4.30 12.98
C SER A 371 25.95 5.68 12.66
N LEU A 372 24.76 5.76 12.08
CA LEU A 372 24.11 7.04 11.76
C LEU A 372 24.05 7.99 12.96
N SER A 373 23.69 7.47 14.14
CA SER A 373 23.68 8.24 15.39
C SER A 373 25.04 8.85 15.68
N ASP A 374 26.12 8.07 15.61
CA ASP A 374 27.45 8.55 15.96
C ASP A 374 27.95 9.58 14.94
N ARG A 375 27.59 9.41 13.65
CA ARG A 375 27.88 10.39 12.59
C ARG A 375 27.18 11.72 12.84
N ILE A 376 25.90 11.71 13.25
CA ILE A 376 25.17 12.95 13.57
C ILE A 376 25.83 13.69 14.74
N HIS A 377 26.37 12.96 15.71
CA HIS A 377 27.01 13.56 16.88
C HIS A 377 28.50 13.90 16.67
N ILE A 378 29.09 13.58 15.52
CA ILE A 378 30.53 13.73 15.31
C ILE A 378 30.97 15.20 15.37
N ASN A 379 30.13 16.11 14.88
CA ASN A 379 30.36 17.56 14.91
C ASN A 379 30.29 18.15 16.34
N VAL A 380 29.81 17.37 17.31
CA VAL A 380 29.73 17.76 18.72
C VAL A 380 31.01 17.37 19.48
N VAL A 381 31.87 16.50 18.91
CA VAL A 381 33.06 15.95 19.60
C VAL A 381 34.10 17.03 19.88
N CYS A 382 34.53 17.81 18.87
CA CYS A 382 35.42 18.94 19.08
C CYS A 382 35.33 19.99 17.96
N LYS A 383 35.81 21.21 18.22
CA LYS A 383 35.79 22.32 17.24
C LYS A 383 36.53 21.99 15.94
N GLN A 384 37.60 21.20 16.02
CA GLN A 384 38.44 20.86 14.87
C GLN A 384 37.78 19.83 13.95
N TRP A 385 37.05 18.87 14.52
CA TRP A 385 36.24 17.92 13.73
C TRP A 385 35.03 18.61 13.12
N ASN A 386 34.43 19.58 13.84
CA ASN A 386 33.37 20.44 13.30
C ASN A 386 33.85 21.41 12.20
N SER A 387 35.15 21.74 12.17
CA SER A 387 35.74 22.57 11.09
C SER A 387 36.21 21.72 9.90
N ASN A 388 36.64 20.47 10.14
CA ASN A 388 37.06 19.52 9.14
C ASN A 388 35.86 18.70 8.63
N ASN A 389 34.91 19.38 7.98
CA ASN A 389 33.67 18.75 7.51
C ASN A 389 33.84 17.88 6.25
N SER A 390 34.94 18.01 5.50
CA SER A 390 35.12 17.29 4.23
C SER A 390 35.05 15.75 4.35
N PRO A 391 35.61 15.06 5.37
CA PRO A 391 35.54 13.61 5.47
C PRO A 391 34.13 13.10 5.80
N ILE A 392 33.30 13.96 6.42
CA ILE A 392 31.92 13.67 6.81
C ILE A 392 30.98 13.94 5.62
N GLN A 393 31.27 14.97 4.83
CA GLN A 393 30.59 15.28 3.56
C GLN A 393 30.86 14.22 2.50
N ASP A 394 32.10 13.74 2.40
CA ASP A 394 32.51 12.71 1.44
C ASP A 394 32.12 11.28 1.88
N ALA A 395 31.67 11.11 3.14
CA ALA A 395 31.23 9.82 3.64
C ALA A 395 29.87 9.46 3.05
N LYS A 396 29.91 8.72 1.94
CA LYS A 396 28.73 8.12 1.30
C LYS A 396 27.88 7.39 2.33
N VAL A 397 26.66 7.86 2.55
CA VAL A 397 25.65 7.21 3.39
C VAL A 397 24.72 6.43 2.48
N SER A 398 24.61 5.12 2.72
CA SER A 398 23.59 4.31 2.08
C SER A 398 22.20 4.88 2.41
N PRO A 399 21.29 4.99 1.43
CA PRO A 399 19.90 5.32 1.68
C PRO A 399 19.29 4.48 2.81
N LEU A 400 18.48 5.13 3.63
CA LEU A 400 17.82 4.57 4.80
C LEU A 400 16.35 4.35 4.48
N LEU A 401 15.73 3.31 5.02
CA LEU A 401 14.31 3.07 4.84
C LEU A 401 13.51 3.86 5.88
N MET A 402 12.70 4.81 5.43
CA MET A 402 11.88 5.65 6.30
C MET A 402 10.43 5.21 6.22
N ARG A 403 9.74 5.15 7.37
CA ARG A 403 8.28 4.96 7.44
C ARG A 403 7.66 5.82 8.52
N ILE A 404 6.36 6.07 8.41
CA ILE A 404 5.60 6.72 9.46
C ILE A 404 5.24 5.72 10.55
N ARG A 405 5.45 6.11 11.80
CA ARG A 405 5.05 5.34 12.96
C ARG A 405 3.75 5.90 13.52
N SER A 406 2.67 5.12 13.42
CA SER A 406 1.43 5.42 14.13
C SER A 406 1.54 4.90 15.56
N THR A 407 1.88 5.76 16.53
CA THR A 407 1.78 5.38 17.95
C THR A 407 0.44 5.82 18.50
N GLY A 408 -0.38 4.87 18.95
CA GLY A 408 -1.67 5.16 19.56
C GLY A 408 -1.60 6.14 20.74
N ARG A 409 -2.70 6.87 20.95
CA ARG A 409 -3.00 7.90 21.98
C ARG A 409 -1.99 9.03 22.21
N THR A 410 -0.69 8.88 21.92
CA THR A 410 0.33 9.93 22.07
C THR A 410 0.44 10.76 20.80
N LYS A 411 0.19 12.05 20.96
CA LYS A 411 -0.08 13.09 19.95
C LYS A 411 1.13 13.53 19.09
N GLU A 412 2.14 12.70 18.91
CA GLU A 412 3.40 13.12 18.26
C GLU A 412 3.64 12.33 16.96
N ASP A 413 3.78 13.04 15.85
CA ASP A 413 4.20 12.44 14.58
C ASP A 413 5.65 11.99 14.68
N SER A 414 5.89 10.70 14.43
CA SER A 414 7.24 10.13 14.47
C SER A 414 7.54 9.30 13.23
N LEU A 415 8.79 9.40 12.80
CA LEU A 415 9.34 8.65 11.69
C LEU A 415 10.22 7.53 12.26
N GLU A 416 9.97 6.30 11.82
CA GLU A 416 10.88 5.19 12.04
C GLU A 416 11.82 5.11 10.84
N ILE A 417 13.12 5.18 11.11
CA ILE A 417 14.18 5.09 10.11
C ILE A 417 14.96 3.82 10.38
N PHE A 418 15.13 3.01 9.35
CA PHE A 418 15.82 1.75 9.40
C PHE A 418 17.05 1.79 8.50
N ASP A 419 18.20 1.43 9.08
CA ASP A 419 19.47 1.34 8.38
C ASP A 419 19.70 -0.12 7.94
N PRO A 420 19.64 -0.41 6.61
CA PRO A 420 19.79 -1.77 6.09
C PRO A 420 21.20 -2.33 6.23
N VAL A 421 22.22 -1.49 6.43
CA VAL A 421 23.61 -1.92 6.57
C VAL A 421 23.87 -2.36 8.01
N SER A 422 23.43 -1.55 8.98
CA SER A 422 23.69 -1.82 10.40
C SER A 422 22.59 -2.62 11.11
N ASP A 423 21.46 -2.90 10.43
CA ASP A 423 20.24 -3.51 10.97
C ASP A 423 19.72 -2.77 12.23
N LYS A 424 19.92 -1.43 12.25
CA LYS A 424 19.50 -0.56 13.36
C LYS A 424 18.26 0.25 13.01
N LYS A 425 17.45 0.50 14.04
CA LYS A 425 16.26 1.33 13.98
C LYS A 425 16.45 2.60 14.79
N TYR A 426 16.00 3.70 14.22
CA TYR A 426 16.00 5.03 14.81
C TYR A 426 14.57 5.58 14.79
N ILE A 427 14.20 6.32 15.82
CA ILE A 427 12.90 7.00 15.88
C ILE A 427 13.18 8.49 15.97
N ILE A 428 12.64 9.25 15.02
CA ILE A 428 12.75 10.69 14.95
C ILE A 428 11.38 11.29 15.15
N ARG A 429 11.29 12.31 16.01
CA ARG A 429 10.06 13.08 16.20
C ARG A 429 10.03 14.22 15.20
N VAL A 430 8.87 14.48 14.62
CA VAL A 430 8.65 15.58 13.70
C VAL A 430 7.41 16.34 14.18
N ASP A 431 7.54 17.65 14.34
CA ASP A 431 6.43 18.49 14.77
C ASP A 431 5.69 19.03 13.55
N ILE A 432 4.71 18.26 13.05
CA ILE A 432 3.86 18.68 11.93
C ILE A 432 2.72 19.56 12.47
N PRO A 433 2.48 20.76 11.89
CA PRO A 433 1.43 21.66 12.34
C PRO A 433 0.05 20.98 12.39
N VAL A 434 -0.58 20.95 13.56
CA VAL A 434 -1.87 20.26 13.78
C VAL A 434 -3.04 21.04 13.14
N SER A 435 -3.93 20.34 12.43
CA SER A 435 -5.16 20.93 11.86
C SER A 435 -6.23 21.16 12.93
N GLY A 436 -7.13 22.12 12.70
CA GLY A 436 -8.35 22.30 13.50
C GLY A 436 -9.41 21.20 13.26
N LEU A 437 -9.20 20.34 12.26
CA LEU A 437 -10.06 19.19 11.98
C LEU A 437 -9.91 18.13 13.08
N LYS A 438 -11.02 17.71 13.71
CA LYS A 438 -11.04 16.70 14.79
C LYS A 438 -10.67 15.29 14.33
N SER A 439 -10.50 15.07 13.02
CA SER A 439 -10.24 13.75 12.44
C SER A 439 -8.75 13.41 12.51
N ARG A 440 -8.44 12.24 13.09
CA ARG A 440 -7.09 11.68 13.18
C ARG A 440 -6.70 11.11 11.82
N THR A 441 -5.93 11.87 11.06
CA THR A 441 -5.62 11.54 9.67
C THR A 441 -4.19 11.01 9.54
N SER A 442 -4.02 9.89 8.83
CA SER A 442 -2.69 9.36 8.56
C SER A 442 -1.89 10.31 7.65
N HIS A 443 -0.58 10.22 7.81
CA HIS A 443 0.38 10.83 6.92
C HIS A 443 0.80 9.85 5.82
N LEU A 444 1.22 10.34 4.65
CA LEU A 444 1.79 9.52 3.57
C LEU A 444 3.11 10.12 3.11
N LEU A 445 4.07 9.28 2.75
CA LEU A 445 5.36 9.69 2.19
C LEU A 445 5.30 9.62 0.65
N HIS A 446 5.75 10.67 -0.04
CA HIS A 446 5.62 10.80 -1.50
C HIS A 446 6.93 10.83 -2.26
N PHE A 447 7.91 11.58 -1.76
CA PHE A 447 9.16 11.80 -2.47
C PHE A 447 10.27 12.20 -1.53
N THR A 448 11.50 11.77 -1.83
CA THR A 448 12.69 12.15 -1.07
C THR A 448 13.78 12.64 -2.01
N LYS A 449 14.45 13.73 -1.63
CA LYS A 449 15.64 14.23 -2.33
C LYS A 449 16.41 15.16 -1.39
N ASN A 450 17.74 15.12 -1.45
CA ASN A 450 18.63 16.04 -0.72
C ASN A 450 18.33 16.18 0.79
N GLY A 451 17.95 15.08 1.46
CA GLY A 451 17.63 15.08 2.89
C GLY A 451 16.25 15.63 3.27
N TRP A 452 15.40 15.93 2.28
CA TRP A 452 14.00 16.35 2.49
C TRP A 452 13.04 15.27 2.02
N VAL A 453 11.87 15.22 2.65
CA VAL A 453 10.75 14.36 2.29
C VAL A 453 9.47 15.18 2.08
N ILE A 454 8.72 14.91 1.01
CA ILE A 454 7.35 15.38 0.85
C ILE A 454 6.43 14.39 1.54
N MET A 455 5.58 14.89 2.43
CA MET A 455 4.52 14.12 3.06
C MET A 455 3.17 14.81 2.96
N SER A 456 2.09 14.04 2.82
CA SER A 456 0.72 14.57 2.86
C SER A 456 0.01 14.16 4.13
N ARG A 457 -0.98 14.95 4.53
CA ARG A 457 -1.94 14.58 5.57
C ARG A 457 -3.31 14.35 4.96
N GLY A 458 -3.97 13.26 5.34
CA GLY A 458 -5.33 12.99 4.89
C GLY A 458 -6.34 14.01 5.41
N GLY A 459 -7.48 14.16 4.72
CA GLY A 459 -8.64 14.92 5.22
C GLY A 459 -8.59 16.45 5.07
N ASP A 460 -7.43 17.10 4.92
CA ASP A 460 -7.34 18.55 4.73
C ASP A 460 -6.51 19.00 3.51
N HIS A 461 -6.12 18.06 2.65
CA HIS A 461 -5.37 18.32 1.43
C HIS A 461 -4.00 18.97 1.58
N MET A 462 -3.45 18.97 2.80
CA MET A 462 -2.18 19.61 3.10
C MET A 462 -0.98 18.71 2.77
N PHE A 463 0.04 19.33 2.18
CA PHE A 463 1.35 18.74 1.94
C PHE A 463 2.43 19.48 2.74
N PHE A 464 3.48 18.77 3.12
CA PHE A 464 4.57 19.29 3.92
C PHE A 464 5.90 18.81 3.35
N LEU A 465 6.86 19.72 3.24
CA LEU A 465 8.27 19.40 3.07
C LEU A 465 8.89 19.30 4.46
N VAL A 466 9.47 18.16 4.77
CA VAL A 466 10.06 17.89 6.08
C VAL A 466 11.52 17.49 5.94
N ASN A 467 12.39 18.09 6.75
CA ASN A 467 13.73 17.61 6.95
C ASN A 467 13.86 17.04 8.37
N PRO A 468 13.88 15.71 8.54
CA PRO A 468 13.83 15.08 9.86
C PRO A 468 15.13 15.25 10.66
N PHE A 469 16.22 15.65 10.01
CA PHE A 469 17.53 15.79 10.63
C PHE A 469 17.92 17.25 10.89
N LYS A 470 17.13 18.20 10.36
CA LYS A 470 17.34 19.63 10.56
C LYS A 470 16.73 20.05 11.90
N ASN A 471 17.57 20.34 12.89
CA ASN A 471 17.12 20.85 14.18
C ASN A 471 17.24 22.38 14.19
N CYS A 472 16.23 23.09 13.68
CA CYS A 472 16.20 24.55 13.68
C CYS A 472 15.15 25.11 14.65
N SER A 473 15.60 25.98 15.55
CA SER A 473 14.79 26.68 16.55
C SER A 473 13.70 27.60 15.97
N ASP A 474 13.78 27.90 14.66
CA ASP A 474 12.88 28.79 13.92
C ASP A 474 11.74 28.06 13.19
N GLY A 475 11.66 26.73 13.30
CA GLY A 475 10.65 25.93 12.60
C GLY A 475 10.98 25.59 11.14
N GLY A 476 12.13 26.02 10.60
CA GLY A 476 12.55 25.81 9.21
C GLY A 476 12.90 24.37 8.80
N HIS A 477 12.45 23.38 9.59
CA HIS A 477 12.54 21.94 9.33
C HIS A 477 11.24 21.36 8.78
N VAL A 478 10.12 22.11 8.85
CA VAL A 478 8.85 21.80 8.22
C VAL A 478 8.37 23.02 7.42
N ILE A 479 8.01 22.82 6.16
CA ILE A 479 7.41 23.85 5.30
C ILE A 479 6.06 23.31 4.85
N ALA A 480 4.98 24.00 5.22
CA ALA A 480 3.64 23.68 4.75
C ALA A 480 3.45 24.23 3.33
N LEU A 481 2.94 23.37 2.44
CA LEU A 481 2.50 23.75 1.11
C LEU A 481 1.00 24.11 1.14
N PRO A 482 0.51 24.93 0.21
CA PRO A 482 -0.93 25.15 0.06
C PRO A 482 -1.67 23.83 -0.18
N PRO A 483 -2.98 23.75 0.16
CA PRO A 483 -3.79 22.59 -0.16
C PRO A 483 -3.71 22.24 -1.65
N LEU A 484 -3.54 20.96 -1.96
CA LEU A 484 -3.43 20.46 -3.33
C LEU A 484 -4.49 19.38 -3.57
N ASP A 485 -5.33 19.61 -4.57
CA ASP A 485 -6.34 18.64 -5.03
C ASP A 485 -6.05 18.23 -6.48
N VAL A 486 -5.18 17.22 -6.64
CA VAL A 486 -4.77 16.74 -7.96
C VAL A 486 -5.44 15.40 -8.25
N LEU A 487 -6.28 15.38 -9.28
CA LEU A 487 -6.90 14.15 -9.77
C LEU A 487 -5.83 13.17 -10.28
N GLY A 488 -5.88 11.94 -9.75
CA GLY A 488 -5.04 10.84 -10.22
C GLY A 488 -3.55 11.11 -10.09
N LEU A 489 -3.10 11.68 -8.97
CA LEU A 489 -1.70 11.97 -8.67
C LEU A 489 -0.77 10.79 -9.06
N LYS A 490 0.19 11.07 -9.94
CA LYS A 490 1.17 10.13 -10.49
C LYS A 490 2.55 10.28 -9.89
N GLY A 491 2.91 11.48 -9.47
CA GLY A 491 4.21 11.76 -8.88
C GLY A 491 4.34 13.17 -8.31
N LEU A 492 5.28 13.33 -7.39
CA LEU A 492 5.64 14.59 -6.74
C LEU A 492 7.16 14.71 -6.75
N SER A 493 7.69 15.89 -7.03
CA SER A 493 9.13 16.12 -6.99
C SER A 493 9.45 17.59 -6.74
N PHE A 494 10.73 17.90 -6.57
CA PHE A 494 11.19 19.28 -6.48
C PHE A 494 12.58 19.46 -7.10
N SER A 495 12.85 20.69 -7.54
CA SER A 495 14.05 21.03 -8.30
C SER A 495 15.32 20.94 -7.44
N SER A 496 15.38 21.68 -6.34
CA SER A 496 16.57 21.88 -5.50
C SER A 496 16.23 21.85 -4.00
N VAL A 497 17.12 22.29 -3.11
CA VAL A 497 16.81 22.33 -1.66
C VAL A 497 15.92 23.55 -1.33
N PRO A 498 14.96 23.42 -0.39
CA PRO A 498 14.17 24.56 0.06
C PRO A 498 15.03 25.73 0.51
N GLY A 499 14.73 26.93 0.00
CA GLY A 499 15.50 28.15 0.22
C GLY A 499 16.45 28.53 -0.92
N SER A 500 16.65 27.67 -1.91
CA SER A 500 17.34 28.04 -3.16
C SER A 500 16.43 28.91 -4.05
N SER A 501 17.02 29.77 -4.88
CA SER A 501 16.28 30.66 -5.79
C SER A 501 15.56 29.93 -6.92
N ASP A 502 16.03 28.74 -7.27
CA ASP A 502 15.46 27.85 -8.28
C ASP A 502 14.49 26.81 -7.70
N PHE A 503 14.15 26.91 -6.40
CA PHE A 503 13.29 25.94 -5.73
C PHE A 503 11.86 26.01 -6.25
N VAL A 504 11.41 24.90 -6.84
CA VAL A 504 10.06 24.67 -7.31
C VAL A 504 9.64 23.26 -6.89
N VAL A 505 8.40 23.13 -6.42
CA VAL A 505 7.73 21.85 -6.23
C VAL A 505 6.83 21.60 -7.42
N LEU A 506 6.84 20.38 -7.95
CA LEU A 506 5.98 19.96 -9.05
C LEU A 506 5.20 18.72 -8.64
N ALA A 507 3.88 18.79 -8.77
CA ALA A 507 2.95 17.68 -8.66
C ALA A 507 2.38 17.36 -10.03
N ALA A 508 2.35 16.09 -10.40
CA ALA A 508 1.80 15.63 -11.67
C ALA A 508 0.69 14.61 -11.42
N GLY A 509 -0.46 14.83 -12.04
CA GLY A 509 -1.60 13.93 -12.05
C GLY A 509 -2.01 13.59 -13.48
N SER A 510 -3.03 12.75 -13.60
CA SER A 510 -3.63 12.43 -14.89
C SER A 510 -5.13 12.27 -14.78
N THR A 511 -5.85 12.61 -15.84
CA THR A 511 -7.30 12.30 -15.92
C THR A 511 -7.56 10.80 -15.83
N PRO A 512 -8.80 10.35 -15.51
CA PRO A 512 -9.15 8.93 -15.49
C PRO A 512 -8.85 8.19 -16.80
N SER A 513 -8.83 8.91 -17.94
CA SER A 513 -8.44 8.36 -19.24
C SER A 513 -6.94 8.06 -19.39
N GLY A 514 -6.11 8.61 -18.50
CA GLY A 514 -4.65 8.56 -18.54
C GLY A 514 -3.99 9.41 -19.61
N LYS A 515 -4.75 10.18 -20.43
CA LYS A 515 -4.24 10.89 -21.62
C LYS A 515 -3.77 12.32 -21.37
N VAL A 516 -4.39 12.99 -20.40
CA VAL A 516 -4.12 14.39 -20.07
C VAL A 516 -3.32 14.41 -18.78
N VAL A 517 -2.22 15.14 -18.78
CA VAL A 517 -1.35 15.36 -17.62
C VAL A 517 -1.76 16.68 -16.98
N ILE A 518 -2.03 16.67 -15.68
CA ILE A 518 -2.28 17.90 -14.91
C ILE A 518 -1.00 18.18 -14.14
N VAL A 519 -0.40 19.35 -14.35
CA VAL A 519 0.82 19.77 -13.65
C VAL A 519 0.48 20.92 -12.73
N ASN A 520 0.86 20.78 -11.48
CA ASN A 520 0.74 21.82 -10.46
C ASN A 520 2.14 22.19 -9.99
N THR A 521 2.47 23.49 -10.01
CA THR A 521 3.75 24.00 -9.53
C THR A 521 3.59 25.00 -8.40
N TRP A 522 4.58 25.01 -7.51
CA TRP A 522 4.61 25.92 -6.37
C TRP A 522 6.03 26.40 -6.09
N ARG A 523 6.19 27.70 -5.88
CA ARG A 523 7.44 28.34 -5.45
C ARG A 523 7.34 28.83 -4.02
N MET A 524 8.49 28.97 -3.36
CA MET A 524 8.56 29.54 -2.02
C MET A 524 7.91 30.92 -1.98
N GLY A 525 6.84 31.04 -1.19
CA GLY A 525 6.11 32.30 -1.00
C GLY A 525 4.82 32.40 -1.83
N ASP A 526 4.55 31.47 -2.73
CA ASP A 526 3.27 31.42 -3.44
C ASP A 526 2.14 31.04 -2.49
N GLU A 527 1.00 31.73 -2.59
CA GLU A 527 -0.20 31.46 -1.77
C GLU A 527 -0.99 30.24 -2.27
N GLU A 528 -0.93 29.95 -3.56
CA GLU A 528 -1.67 28.89 -4.24
C GLU A 528 -0.79 28.15 -5.25
N TRP A 529 -1.22 26.97 -5.69
CA TRP A 529 -0.55 26.22 -6.76
C TRP A 529 -0.90 26.80 -8.13
N LYS A 530 0.09 26.91 -9.01
CA LYS A 530 -0.15 27.19 -10.44
C LYS A 530 -0.48 25.87 -11.13
N GLU A 531 -1.74 25.70 -11.51
CA GLU A 531 -2.22 24.54 -12.27
C GLU A 531 -2.17 24.80 -13.78
N GLU A 532 -1.66 23.82 -14.53
CA GLU A 532 -1.72 23.77 -15.97
C GLU A 532 -2.17 22.37 -16.44
N CYS A 533 -3.20 22.34 -17.29
CA CYS A 533 -3.66 21.12 -17.95
C CYS A 533 -2.90 20.95 -19.27
N LEU A 534 -2.15 19.87 -19.37
CA LEU A 534 -1.22 19.64 -20.45
C LEU A 534 -1.65 18.41 -21.27
N SER A 535 -1.87 18.61 -22.56
CA SER A 535 -2.14 17.55 -23.53
C SER A 535 -1.35 17.79 -24.79
N ASP A 536 -0.82 16.72 -25.37
CA ASP A 536 -0.24 16.75 -26.71
C ASP A 536 -1.36 16.47 -27.73
N ASP A 537 -1.63 17.45 -28.60
CA ASP A 537 -2.67 17.38 -29.64
C ASP A 537 -2.33 16.34 -30.72
N ASP A 538 -1.05 16.01 -30.91
CA ASP A 538 -0.58 15.09 -31.95
C ASP A 538 -0.62 13.62 -31.49
N ALA A 539 -0.43 13.32 -30.19
CA ALA A 539 -0.48 11.95 -29.65
C ALA A 539 -0.76 11.88 -28.12
N PRO A 540 -1.59 10.93 -27.65
CA PRO A 540 -1.86 10.80 -26.20
C PRO A 540 -0.61 10.39 -25.41
N PHE A 541 -0.26 11.13 -24.35
CA PHE A 541 0.86 10.82 -23.45
C PHE A 541 0.35 10.13 -22.17
N PHE A 542 0.74 8.88 -21.96
CA PHE A 542 0.31 8.07 -20.82
C PHE A 542 1.40 8.05 -19.75
N MET A 543 1.39 9.05 -18.86
CA MET A 543 2.39 9.20 -17.81
C MET A 543 2.48 7.93 -16.93
N ALA A 544 3.69 7.39 -16.79
CA ALA A 544 3.99 6.33 -15.84
C ALA A 544 3.92 6.87 -14.41
N SER A 545 3.55 6.04 -13.45
CA SER A 545 3.39 6.49 -12.05
C SER A 545 4.72 6.48 -11.31
N HIS A 546 5.45 7.59 -11.41
CA HIS A 546 6.73 7.83 -10.79
C HIS A 546 6.91 9.34 -10.52
N SER A 547 7.78 9.67 -9.58
CA SER A 547 8.16 11.06 -9.32
C SER A 547 8.94 11.66 -10.49
N PRO A 548 8.60 12.88 -10.97
CA PRO A 548 9.32 13.53 -12.07
C PRO A 548 10.79 13.80 -11.73
N VAL A 549 11.66 13.73 -12.74
CA VAL A 549 13.10 13.93 -12.55
C VAL A 549 13.50 15.34 -12.98
N PHE A 550 14.01 16.14 -12.05
CA PHE A 550 14.56 17.46 -12.35
C PHE A 550 16.04 17.35 -12.75
N LEU A 551 16.37 17.76 -13.98
CA LEU A 551 17.73 17.79 -14.51
C LEU A 551 17.88 18.97 -15.48
N ASP A 552 19.00 19.69 -15.41
CA ASP A 552 19.31 20.84 -16.29
C ASP A 552 18.21 21.90 -16.38
N GLY A 553 17.53 22.19 -15.27
CA GLY A 553 16.53 23.26 -15.20
C GLY A 553 15.10 22.85 -15.58
N VAL A 554 14.88 21.61 -16.05
CA VAL A 554 13.56 21.13 -16.49
C VAL A 554 13.16 19.82 -15.79
N PHE A 555 11.86 19.52 -15.78
CA PHE A 555 11.33 18.25 -15.29
C PHE A 555 11.09 17.28 -16.45
N TYR A 556 11.60 16.06 -16.29
CA TYR A 556 11.38 14.95 -17.21
C TYR A 556 10.37 13.96 -16.65
N PHE A 557 9.51 13.47 -17.53
CA PHE A 557 8.47 12.49 -17.25
C PHE A 557 8.63 11.31 -18.20
N LEU A 558 8.54 10.09 -17.68
CA LEU A 558 8.45 8.87 -18.49
C LEU A 558 7.00 8.47 -18.73
N ASP A 559 6.67 8.11 -19.95
CA ASP A 559 5.38 7.47 -20.27
C ASP A 559 5.50 5.94 -20.24
N ILE A 560 4.37 5.23 -20.29
CA ILE A 560 4.34 3.76 -20.25
C ILE A 560 5.04 3.06 -21.43
N ASN A 561 5.31 3.78 -22.52
CA ASN A 561 5.98 3.28 -23.73
C ASN A 561 7.48 3.64 -23.76
N GLY A 562 7.96 4.46 -22.82
CA GLY A 562 9.34 4.97 -22.78
C GLY A 562 9.56 6.27 -23.56
N ARG A 563 8.51 7.02 -23.88
CA ARG A 563 8.61 8.42 -24.36
C ARG A 563 8.84 9.37 -23.20
N LEU A 564 9.44 10.52 -23.50
CA LEU A 564 9.77 11.54 -22.51
C LEU A 564 8.91 12.78 -22.71
N GLY A 565 8.18 13.16 -21.66
CA GLY A 565 7.57 14.47 -21.53
C GLY A 565 8.55 15.41 -20.82
N VAL A 566 8.54 16.69 -21.19
CA VAL A 566 9.37 17.72 -20.55
C VAL A 566 8.52 18.93 -20.24
N VAL A 567 8.76 19.52 -19.06
CA VAL A 567 8.19 20.80 -18.63
C VAL A 567 9.30 21.69 -18.09
N ASP A 568 9.37 22.93 -18.59
CA ASP A 568 10.21 23.98 -18.00
C ASP A 568 9.37 24.79 -17.00
N PRO A 569 9.69 24.75 -15.70
CA PRO A 569 8.92 25.48 -14.69
C PRO A 569 9.18 27.00 -14.70
N ASN A 570 10.11 27.50 -15.51
CA ASN A 570 10.49 28.91 -15.59
C ASN A 570 9.93 29.64 -16.82
N GLU A 571 9.27 28.93 -17.74
CA GLU A 571 8.53 29.57 -18.84
C GLU A 571 7.25 30.24 -18.29
N ASP A 572 6.89 31.41 -18.83
CA ASP A 572 5.71 32.18 -18.40
C ASP A 572 4.40 31.37 -18.62
N GLU A 573 4.31 30.72 -19.78
CA GLU A 573 3.31 29.69 -20.12
C GLU A 573 4.04 28.34 -20.17
N MET A 574 3.69 27.35 -19.32
CA MET A 574 4.42 26.08 -19.34
C MET A 574 3.98 25.25 -20.53
N GLU A 575 4.89 25.03 -21.47
CA GLU A 575 4.62 24.12 -22.56
C GLU A 575 5.02 22.69 -22.18
N PHE A 576 4.04 21.79 -22.18
CA PHE A 576 4.34 20.35 -22.16
C PHE A 576 4.80 19.91 -23.53
N ARG A 577 6.05 19.47 -23.61
CA ARG A 577 6.62 18.97 -24.85
C ARG A 577 6.86 17.47 -24.69
N VAL A 578 6.08 16.67 -25.41
CA VAL A 578 6.45 15.27 -25.65
C VAL A 578 7.59 15.29 -26.66
N LEU A 579 8.75 14.81 -26.24
CA LEU A 579 9.89 14.73 -27.15
C LEU A 579 9.53 13.72 -28.25
N LYS A 580 9.51 14.19 -29.51
CA LYS A 580 9.27 13.36 -30.70
C LYS A 580 10.29 12.22 -30.85
N LYS A 581 11.39 12.30 -30.10
CA LYS A 581 12.42 11.28 -29.93
C LYS A 581 12.47 10.89 -28.44
N PRO A 582 12.72 9.63 -28.08
CA PRO A 582 13.59 8.71 -28.83
C PRO A 582 12.97 8.04 -30.07
N ASP A 583 13.74 7.95 -31.17
CA ASP A 583 13.33 7.36 -32.47
C ASP A 583 12.94 5.85 -32.36
N GLN A 584 13.26 5.23 -31.23
CA GLN A 584 12.82 3.89 -30.84
C GLN A 584 12.31 3.96 -29.39
N PRO A 585 10.98 4.04 -29.14
CA PRO A 585 10.44 3.82 -27.81
C PRO A 585 10.86 2.41 -27.35
N ILE A 586 11.08 2.22 -26.05
CA ILE A 586 11.60 0.96 -25.50
C ILE A 586 10.70 -0.23 -25.86
N ARG A 587 9.40 0.02 -26.06
CA ARG A 587 8.41 -1.00 -26.47
C ARG A 587 8.15 -1.09 -27.99
N GLY A 588 8.76 -0.22 -28.81
CA GLY A 588 8.75 -0.34 -30.27
C GLY A 588 7.39 -0.25 -30.99
N SER A 589 6.29 0.03 -30.28
CA SER A 589 4.95 0.15 -30.87
C SER A 589 4.19 1.36 -30.32
N ASP A 590 3.47 2.06 -31.20
CA ASP A 590 2.55 3.14 -30.83
C ASP A 590 1.23 2.62 -30.21
N GLU A 591 0.95 1.32 -30.37
CA GLU A 591 -0.23 0.69 -29.78
C GLU A 591 -0.05 0.44 -28.29
N VAL A 592 -0.71 1.27 -27.48
CA VAL A 592 -0.77 1.10 -26.03
C VAL A 592 -1.53 -0.17 -25.68
N HIS A 593 -0.79 -1.23 -25.42
CA HIS A 593 -1.35 -2.41 -24.76
C HIS A 593 -1.47 -2.09 -23.28
N LEU A 594 -2.60 -1.45 -22.86
CA LEU A 594 -2.96 -1.22 -21.45
C LEU A 594 -2.94 -2.49 -20.58
N ARG A 595 -2.81 -3.67 -21.22
CA ARG A 595 -2.66 -4.98 -20.61
C ARG A 595 -1.24 -5.28 -20.12
N GLU A 596 -0.21 -4.68 -20.72
CA GLU A 596 1.20 -4.87 -20.32
C GLU A 596 1.59 -3.84 -19.26
N ARG A 597 1.29 -4.20 -18.01
CA ARG A 597 1.44 -3.33 -16.83
C ARG A 597 2.81 -3.56 -16.19
N GLU A 598 3.80 -2.76 -16.57
CA GLU A 598 5.12 -2.71 -15.92
C GLU A 598 5.21 -1.43 -15.09
N CYS A 599 6.00 -1.47 -14.00
CA CYS A 599 6.36 -0.27 -13.25
C CYS A 599 7.57 0.38 -13.91
N ASN A 600 7.40 1.62 -14.38
CA ASN A 600 8.39 2.32 -15.21
C ASN A 600 8.84 3.60 -14.50
N TYR A 601 10.06 3.62 -13.99
CA TYR A 601 10.60 4.78 -13.28
C TYR A 601 11.70 5.43 -14.10
N LEU A 602 11.80 6.76 -13.96
CA LEU A 602 12.92 7.54 -14.44
C LEU A 602 13.75 7.96 -13.22
N VAL A 603 15.07 7.86 -13.32
CA VAL A 603 15.99 8.33 -12.29
C VAL A 603 17.14 9.12 -12.92
N GLU A 604 17.71 10.03 -12.14
CA GLU A 604 18.96 10.72 -12.49
C GLU A 604 20.14 10.00 -11.83
N TRP A 605 21.20 9.77 -12.60
CA TRP A 605 22.46 9.27 -12.08
C TRP A 605 23.65 9.85 -12.85
N LYS A 606 24.57 10.50 -12.14
CA LYS A 606 25.79 11.10 -12.71
C LYS A 606 25.48 12.08 -13.87
N GLY A 607 24.38 12.83 -13.78
CA GLY A 607 23.91 13.77 -14.78
C GLY A 607 23.21 13.12 -15.98
N GLU A 608 22.91 11.83 -15.91
CA GLU A 608 22.28 11.06 -16.98
C GLU A 608 20.91 10.55 -16.57
N LEU A 609 20.02 10.39 -17.55
CA LEU A 609 18.68 9.84 -17.34
C LEU A 609 18.71 8.33 -17.57
N ILE A 610 18.24 7.59 -16.57
CA ILE A 610 18.12 6.13 -16.61
C ILE A 610 16.65 5.78 -16.41
N ALA A 611 16.08 5.05 -17.37
CA ALA A 611 14.76 4.46 -17.24
C ALA A 611 14.86 3.00 -16.79
N ILE A 612 14.04 2.63 -15.82
CA ILE A 612 14.03 1.31 -15.21
C ILE A 612 12.62 0.73 -15.36
N PHE A 613 12.53 -0.41 -16.03
CA PHE A 613 11.29 -1.11 -16.34
C PHE A 613 11.24 -2.41 -15.56
N ARG A 614 10.27 -2.52 -14.66
CA ARG A 614 10.07 -3.70 -13.84
C ARG A 614 8.77 -4.40 -14.26
N LYS A 615 8.91 -5.66 -14.67
CA LYS A 615 7.75 -6.55 -14.81
C LYS A 615 7.19 -6.93 -13.44
N ASN A 616 5.89 -7.17 -13.37
CA ASN A 616 5.20 -7.51 -12.13
C ASN A 616 5.72 -8.83 -11.51
N ALA A 617 5.45 -9.00 -10.21
CA ALA A 617 5.83 -10.17 -9.42
C ALA A 617 7.34 -10.47 -9.50
N ASN A 618 7.70 -11.73 -9.78
CA ASN A 618 9.09 -12.18 -9.99
C ASN A 618 9.61 -11.88 -11.42
N GLY A 619 9.00 -10.93 -12.13
CA GLY A 619 9.40 -10.55 -13.48
C GLY A 619 10.75 -9.83 -13.54
N SER A 620 11.40 -9.88 -14.70
CA SER A 620 12.71 -9.27 -14.91
C SER A 620 12.68 -7.73 -14.83
N VAL A 621 13.83 -7.16 -14.48
CA VAL A 621 14.06 -5.71 -14.47
C VAL A 621 15.02 -5.35 -15.61
N ARG A 622 14.63 -4.39 -16.44
CA ARG A 622 15.45 -3.86 -17.53
C ARG A 622 15.79 -2.40 -17.29
N MET A 623 16.99 -2.00 -17.65
CA MET A 623 17.48 -0.64 -17.47
C MET A 623 17.92 -0.06 -18.81
N PHE A 624 17.64 1.22 -19.02
CA PHE A 624 17.99 1.92 -20.25
C PHE A 624 18.57 3.29 -19.92
N LYS A 625 19.70 3.62 -20.54
CA LYS A 625 20.30 4.95 -20.47
C LYS A 625 19.90 5.75 -21.69
N LEU A 626 19.53 7.02 -21.49
CA LEU A 626 19.27 7.93 -22.59
C LEU A 626 20.57 8.55 -23.10
N ASP A 627 20.93 8.30 -24.36
CA ASP A 627 21.84 9.18 -25.09
C ASP A 627 21.05 10.43 -25.49
N ARG A 628 21.23 11.53 -24.75
CA ARG A 628 20.55 12.81 -25.02
C ARG A 628 20.99 13.47 -26.32
N SER A 629 22.17 13.14 -26.85
CA SER A 629 22.68 13.72 -28.10
C SER A 629 22.00 13.10 -29.32
N GLN A 630 21.77 11.79 -29.26
CA GLN A 630 21.08 11.04 -30.32
C GLN A 630 19.57 10.92 -30.06
N MET A 631 19.16 11.17 -28.81
CA MET A 631 17.85 10.82 -28.28
C MET A 631 17.53 9.35 -28.55
N LEU A 632 18.35 8.44 -28.00
CA LEU A 632 18.18 6.99 -28.13
C LEU A 632 18.38 6.30 -26.79
N TRP A 633 17.52 5.31 -26.51
CA TRP A 633 17.68 4.44 -25.35
C TRP A 633 18.69 3.34 -25.64
N THR A 634 19.67 3.19 -24.77
CA THR A 634 20.64 2.08 -24.80
C THR A 634 20.44 1.20 -23.58
N GLU A 635 20.21 -0.09 -23.78
CA GLU A 635 20.02 -1.04 -22.68
C GLU A 635 21.31 -1.17 -21.84
N LEU A 636 21.14 -1.10 -20.52
CA LEU A 636 22.18 -1.34 -19.53
C LEU A 636 22.00 -2.72 -18.92
N GLN A 637 23.10 -3.47 -18.78
CA GLN A 637 23.10 -4.77 -18.10
C GLN A 637 23.15 -4.63 -16.57
N GLY A 638 23.53 -3.46 -16.07
CA GLY A 638 23.67 -3.13 -14.66
C GLY A 638 24.11 -1.67 -14.49
N ILE A 639 24.38 -1.26 -13.25
CA ILE A 639 24.81 0.10 -12.91
C ILE A 639 26.22 0.15 -12.32
N ASP A 640 26.98 -0.92 -12.54
CA ASP A 640 28.38 -1.17 -12.18
C ASP A 640 28.73 -0.87 -10.72
N ASP A 641 29.04 0.39 -10.40
CA ASP A 641 29.53 0.86 -9.10
C ASP A 641 28.43 1.36 -8.16
N ALA A 642 27.17 1.24 -8.56
CA ALA A 642 26.03 1.76 -7.80
C ALA A 642 24.99 0.69 -7.44
N THR A 643 24.07 1.13 -6.59
CA THR A 643 22.93 0.37 -6.11
C THR A 643 21.68 1.20 -6.36
N VAL A 644 20.64 0.55 -6.87
CA VAL A 644 19.32 1.17 -7.02
C VAL A 644 18.51 0.88 -5.76
N PHE A 645 17.93 1.89 -5.14
CA PHE A 645 17.01 1.76 -4.02
C PHE A 645 15.63 2.09 -4.56
N TRP A 646 14.80 1.06 -4.69
CA TRP A 646 13.50 1.15 -5.33
C TRP A 646 12.41 1.11 -4.26
N ASP A 647 11.51 2.08 -4.26
CA ASP A 647 10.28 2.07 -3.47
C ASP A 647 9.05 2.23 -4.37
N ARG A 648 7.91 2.66 -3.82
CA ARG A 648 6.60 2.63 -4.49
C ARG A 648 6.31 3.82 -5.39
N CYS A 649 7.06 4.90 -5.23
CA CYS A 649 6.82 6.17 -5.93
C CYS A 649 8.12 6.87 -6.35
N ASN A 650 9.26 6.35 -5.89
CA ASN A 650 10.58 6.90 -6.12
C ASN A 650 11.61 5.78 -6.33
N ALA A 651 12.70 6.13 -6.99
CA ALA A 651 13.91 5.33 -6.98
C ALA A 651 15.12 6.24 -6.82
N LEU A 652 16.05 5.81 -5.95
CA LEU A 652 17.30 6.50 -5.70
C LEU A 652 18.45 5.66 -6.22
N VAL A 653 19.47 6.29 -6.77
CA VAL A 653 20.72 5.62 -7.11
C VAL A 653 21.81 6.16 -6.22
N ALA A 654 22.55 5.26 -5.56
CA ALA A 654 23.64 5.63 -4.68
C ALA A 654 24.83 4.67 -4.83
N VAL A 655 26.04 5.19 -4.65
CA VAL A 655 27.23 4.33 -4.52
C VAL A 655 27.30 3.81 -3.08
N PRO A 656 27.30 2.49 -2.86
CA PRO A 656 27.39 1.93 -1.52
C PRO A 656 28.79 2.17 -0.89
N PRO A 657 28.90 2.16 0.44
CA PRO A 657 30.17 2.21 1.15
C PRO A 657 31.14 1.10 0.74
N ALA A 658 32.44 1.37 0.83
CA ALA A 658 33.47 0.41 0.48
C ALA A 658 33.43 -0.85 1.39
N GLY A 659 33.38 -2.03 0.77
CA GLY A 659 33.32 -3.33 1.44
C GLY A 659 31.91 -3.93 1.54
N GLU A 660 30.88 -3.23 1.07
CA GLU A 660 29.53 -3.77 0.94
C GLU A 660 29.30 -4.38 -0.45
N ASP A 661 28.77 -5.61 -0.50
CA ASP A 661 28.37 -6.26 -1.75
C ASP A 661 26.93 -5.84 -2.12
N LEU A 662 26.75 -4.56 -2.46
CA LEU A 662 25.45 -4.00 -2.89
C LEU A 662 25.44 -3.51 -4.34
N CYS A 663 26.61 -3.44 -4.98
CA CYS A 663 26.73 -2.99 -6.37
C CYS A 663 25.95 -3.91 -7.32
N ASN A 664 25.42 -3.35 -8.41
CA ASN A 664 24.60 -4.09 -9.38
C ASN A 664 23.38 -4.80 -8.76
N LYS A 665 22.83 -4.23 -7.70
CA LYS A 665 21.58 -4.71 -7.07
C LYS A 665 20.55 -3.59 -7.01
N MET A 666 19.29 -3.98 -7.07
CA MET A 666 18.16 -3.13 -6.74
C MET A 666 17.59 -3.58 -5.39
N ILE A 667 17.74 -2.76 -4.36
CA ILE A 667 17.26 -3.03 -3.01
C ILE A 667 15.80 -2.59 -2.89
N LEU A 668 14.98 -3.47 -2.33
CA LEU A 668 13.55 -3.25 -2.12
C LEU A 668 13.24 -3.05 -0.63
N PRO A 669 12.10 -2.43 -0.27
CA PRO A 669 11.67 -2.32 1.12
C PRO A 669 11.30 -3.68 1.72
N ASN A 670 11.05 -4.68 0.86
CA ASN A 670 10.66 -6.02 1.25
C ASN A 670 11.78 -6.72 2.05
N TYR A 671 11.41 -7.54 3.03
CA TYR A 671 12.32 -8.30 3.86
C TYR A 671 11.74 -9.65 4.29
N LYS A 672 12.64 -10.58 4.63
CA LYS A 672 12.32 -11.85 5.29
C LYS A 672 12.84 -11.82 6.72
N GLU A 673 12.03 -12.26 7.67
CA GLU A 673 12.46 -12.46 9.06
C GLU A 673 13.30 -13.74 9.16
N THR A 674 14.42 -13.68 9.88
CA THR A 674 15.28 -14.83 10.13
C THR A 674 14.88 -15.50 11.45
N GLU A 675 15.22 -16.79 11.61
CA GLU A 675 14.89 -17.56 12.82
C GLU A 675 15.51 -16.96 14.10
N GLY A 676 16.59 -16.18 13.96
CA GLY A 676 17.23 -15.45 15.07
C GLY A 676 16.63 -14.07 15.36
N GLY A 677 15.53 -13.67 14.71
CA GLY A 677 14.88 -12.37 14.90
C GLY A 677 15.48 -11.21 14.09
N GLY A 678 16.45 -11.48 13.21
CA GLY A 678 17.01 -10.49 12.28
C GLY A 678 16.18 -10.36 10.99
N ARG A 679 16.58 -9.45 10.10
CA ARG A 679 15.93 -9.25 8.80
C ARG A 679 16.93 -9.46 7.66
N THR A 680 16.46 -10.10 6.58
CA THR A 680 17.19 -10.20 5.31
C THR A 680 16.42 -9.42 4.27
N HIS A 681 17.04 -8.37 3.72
CA HIS A 681 16.42 -7.53 2.71
C HIS A 681 16.28 -8.26 1.38
N ALA A 682 15.16 -7.97 0.71
CA ALA A 682 14.96 -8.41 -0.65
C ALA A 682 15.73 -7.51 -1.62
N PHE A 683 16.37 -8.12 -2.60
CA PHE A 683 16.99 -7.39 -3.69
C PHE A 683 16.86 -8.15 -5.00
N TYR A 684 16.90 -7.41 -6.10
CA TYR A 684 17.09 -7.96 -7.43
C TYR A 684 18.56 -7.86 -7.83
N SER A 685 19.15 -8.97 -8.27
CA SER A 685 20.50 -9.00 -8.83
C SER A 685 20.42 -8.70 -10.32
N PHE A 686 21.02 -7.60 -10.79
CA PHE A 686 21.05 -7.31 -12.22
C PHE A 686 21.95 -8.29 -12.99
N GLN A 687 22.97 -8.84 -12.33
CA GLN A 687 23.86 -9.82 -12.94
C GLN A 687 23.19 -11.17 -13.15
N GLU A 688 22.41 -11.63 -12.16
CA GLU A 688 21.76 -12.94 -12.19
C GLU A 688 20.31 -12.89 -12.70
N GLN A 689 19.76 -11.68 -12.84
CA GLN A 689 18.41 -11.41 -13.32
C GLN A 689 17.31 -12.09 -12.49
N CYS A 690 17.46 -12.07 -11.16
CA CYS A 690 16.53 -12.71 -10.24
C CYS A 690 16.45 -11.99 -8.88
N TYR A 691 15.35 -12.23 -8.17
CA TYR A 691 15.12 -11.73 -6.81
C TYR A 691 15.64 -12.70 -5.76
N TYR A 692 16.18 -12.14 -4.68
CA TYR A 692 16.61 -12.87 -3.50
C TYR A 692 15.92 -12.32 -2.24
N PRO A 693 15.28 -13.16 -1.41
CA PRO A 693 14.92 -14.56 -1.67
C PRO A 693 13.76 -14.71 -2.67
N SER A 694 12.87 -13.72 -2.73
CA SER A 694 11.78 -13.58 -3.71
C SER A 694 11.19 -12.16 -3.58
N PHE A 695 10.40 -11.72 -4.58
CA PHE A 695 9.73 -10.41 -4.51
C PHE A 695 8.60 -10.40 -3.46
N CYS A 696 7.85 -11.50 -3.36
CA CYS A 696 6.61 -11.63 -2.61
C CYS A 696 6.78 -11.79 -1.08
N VAL A 697 7.82 -11.19 -0.49
CA VAL A 697 8.04 -11.20 0.97
C VAL A 697 7.45 -9.95 1.64
N LYS A 698 7.47 -9.93 2.97
CA LYS A 698 6.86 -8.85 3.78
C LYS A 698 7.44 -7.49 3.41
N GLU A 699 6.59 -6.48 3.30
CA GLU A 699 6.95 -5.09 3.02
C GLU A 699 6.34 -4.18 4.10
N PRO A 700 7.07 -3.18 4.62
CA PRO A 700 6.46 -2.14 5.44
C PRO A 700 5.55 -1.25 4.59
N MET A 701 4.32 -1.04 5.05
CA MET A 701 3.42 -0.07 4.43
C MET A 701 3.96 1.36 4.64
N ASN A 702 3.70 2.24 3.66
CA ASN A 702 4.03 3.66 3.75
C ASN A 702 5.51 3.93 4.07
N ALA A 703 6.38 3.17 3.40
CA ALA A 703 7.81 3.29 3.48
C ALA A 703 8.41 3.85 2.18
N ILE A 704 9.46 4.65 2.32
CA ILE A 704 10.19 5.29 1.22
C ILE A 704 11.69 5.23 1.50
N TRP A 705 12.52 5.13 0.46
CA TRP A 705 13.96 5.28 0.64
C TRP A 705 14.31 6.75 0.84
N PHE A 706 15.16 7.03 1.82
CA PHE A 706 15.54 8.37 2.21
C PHE A 706 17.07 8.47 2.29
N GLN A 707 17.65 9.36 1.48
CA GLN A 707 19.07 9.67 1.59
C GLN A 707 19.26 10.90 2.50
N PRO A 708 19.89 10.73 3.69
CA PRO A 708 20.17 11.86 4.56
C PRO A 708 21.17 12.80 3.90
N ASN A 709 20.89 14.10 3.99
CA ASN A 709 21.87 15.13 3.66
C ASN A 709 22.58 15.58 4.95
N LEU A 710 23.81 15.10 5.15
CA LEU A 710 24.61 15.44 6.33
C LEU A 710 25.22 16.85 6.26
N ASP A 711 25.12 17.55 5.12
CA ASP A 711 25.58 18.94 4.99
C ASP A 711 24.80 19.89 5.91
N VAL A 712 23.54 19.55 6.23
CA VAL A 712 22.61 20.39 7.00
C VAL A 712 23.03 20.53 8.48
N PHE A 713 23.94 19.70 8.98
CA PHE A 713 24.48 19.82 10.34
C PHE A 713 25.51 20.94 10.51
N THR A 714 25.87 21.66 9.44
CA THR A 714 26.98 22.63 9.45
C THR A 714 26.57 24.09 9.64
N VAL A 715 25.27 24.41 9.70
CA VAL A 715 24.83 25.81 9.83
C VAL A 715 23.87 25.95 11.00
N THR A 716 24.41 26.30 12.18
CA THR A 716 23.90 27.35 13.10
C THR A 716 24.52 27.21 14.50
N ARG A 717 25.62 27.92 14.76
CA ARG A 717 25.88 28.64 16.02
C ARG A 717 26.82 29.81 15.71
N HIS A 718 26.22 30.97 15.47
CA HIS A 718 26.92 32.25 15.67
C HIS A 718 26.78 32.68 17.12
#